data_AF-A0A9Q1D1Q6-F1
#
_entry.id   AF-A0A9Q1D1Q6-F1
#
_cell.length_a   1.000
_cell.length_b   1.000
_cell.length_c   1.000
_cell.angle_alpha   90.00
_cell.angle_beta   90.00
_cell.angle_gamma   90.00
#
_symmetry.space_group_name_H-M   'P 1'
#
loop_
_entity.id
_entity.type
_entity.pdbx_description
1 polymer ?
#
loop_
_entity_poly.entity_id
_entity_poly.type
_entity_poly.pdbx_seq_one_letter_code
_entity_poly.pdbx_strand_id
1 'polypeptide(L)'
;MKVIYGRVRAVLDSPRGVEVSDPLVSPQTGKPYIDDLFSDLCDGRRLLDLLAGLSGEELAKERGFSRVHALNNVNRALQFLQKNNVELVNIGGVDIVDGNHKLTLGLIWSIILHWQVKDVMKDLMEGLQQTSSEKILLSWVRQSTRDYKPVNVVNFSSSWSDGLAFNALIHSHRPELFEWKGVEKQTAIERLDHAFSLAKQQLGIVQLLDPEDVAISNPDKKSIMMYVTSLFQVLPQGVSIEAIQEVETLPASRAAQGPGPGAVTGAARGAEIVRGAMREEHVEVHKQQRFSQQITVSVAQGRLYLHTGSLCHVPRTKEKALHFKVSGQPGRGGPSRQPPARGNPLLEGYQSALEQVLTWLLSAEDGLQAQPPISGRVDEVKEQFHTHEGYMVELTSQQGSVGRVLQMGNTLLSEGRLTEEEESEVREQMNLLNSRWEHLRVASMERQSKLHEALMDLQHQQLKQLTDWLELTEARIKRMEAEPLGPDLEDVKHQVEEHKLLQEDLESEQVRVNSLTHMVVVVDENSGDSATAVLEEKLQHLGDRWAAICKWTEERWVLLQEILLKWQHFTEEQFLFDSWLVEKEELVRSIQSSDFKDQNEMVASLKKLAVVKADLEMKRQTMDRLCALSQDLLSSVKNKELAHKLEARLENLAQRWDTLVHLLEENSSQISLTVTASPAEQTHTATVTSAVTKKRQIVVDSELRKRFDVDFTELHSFMTRSEATLQSPEFSERGKEGSVTELRDRVLAIDREKPEKQRKLQEATRSAQALVDQLASDGQRADDIQQAAEQLNSRWVEFCALLEDRLSWLAYQTKVLAFYSQFQQLEQAVLTAENWLKDELGRLSALQPQVERLKEQVNELREKEEAAPVVLDADITAFTQHYREVLAELRARERQLLQVQDSLPPLRYKETVASLLSWLQQCEAQLSVPSAAVTVYPVMEQRLKDIQAMQAGLQEHQAELDYLTVTMEQVCQKAPPEVGHRFRAELEPLMLRWRKLSELLTERAHTLQGQMDKLQQFQNDTKTLRKWMAEVDVFLNEEWPALGDSEALEKQLEQCTALLVKPRLLCDPPLLVCVCNPIQPSLNGINPRPWAWRPA
;
A
#
# COMPACT_ATOMS: atom_id res chain seq x y z
N MET A 1 -2.80 4.67 2.03
CA MET A 1 -2.75 5.82 1.10
C MET A 1 -1.32 6.11 0.65
N LYS A 2 -0.35 6.31 1.56
CA LYS A 2 1.10 6.45 1.26
C LYS A 2 1.70 5.35 0.37
N VAL A 3 1.29 4.08 0.58
CA VAL A 3 1.68 2.90 -0.23
C VAL A 3 1.28 3.04 -1.71
N ILE A 4 0.02 3.42 -1.93
CA ILE A 4 -0.56 3.69 -3.26
C ILE A 4 0.13 4.91 -3.87
N TYR A 5 0.39 5.93 -3.04
CA TYR A 5 1.12 7.16 -3.38
C TYR A 5 2.54 6.91 -3.90
N GLY A 6 3.32 6.13 -3.14
CA GLY A 6 4.72 5.80 -3.44
C GLY A 6 4.86 4.93 -4.68
N ARG A 7 3.84 4.12 -5.02
CA ARG A 7 3.85 3.29 -6.23
C ARG A 7 3.25 3.99 -7.45
N VAL A 8 2.23 4.85 -7.33
CA VAL A 8 1.85 5.74 -8.44
C VAL A 8 3.06 6.59 -8.84
N ARG A 9 3.84 7.08 -7.87
CA ARG A 9 5.14 7.71 -8.09
C ARG A 9 6.16 6.77 -8.77
N ALA A 10 6.35 5.55 -8.26
CA ALA A 10 7.29 4.60 -8.86
C ALA A 10 6.87 4.06 -10.24
N VAL A 11 5.58 3.99 -10.56
CA VAL A 11 5.05 3.56 -11.87
C VAL A 11 5.12 4.71 -12.88
N LEU A 12 4.90 5.95 -12.46
CA LEU A 12 5.19 7.14 -13.27
C LEU A 12 6.69 7.27 -13.60
N ASP A 13 7.55 6.77 -12.70
CA ASP A 13 9.01 6.81 -12.85
C ASP A 13 9.62 5.51 -13.43
N SER A 14 8.83 4.44 -13.64
CA SER A 14 9.35 3.14 -14.09
C SER A 14 8.86 2.80 -15.51
N PRO A 15 9.74 2.76 -16.52
CA PRO A 15 9.40 2.14 -17.80
C PRO A 15 9.29 0.63 -17.59
N ARG A 16 8.18 0.02 -18.01
CA ARG A 16 8.12 -1.44 -18.12
C ARG A 16 8.61 -1.86 -19.50
N GLY A 17 9.62 -2.72 -19.52
CA GLY A 17 10.01 -3.50 -20.70
C GLY A 17 11.22 -3.00 -21.48
N VAL A 18 12.33 -2.66 -20.82
CA VAL A 18 13.68 -2.79 -21.40
C VAL A 18 14.62 -3.34 -20.33
N GLU A 19 15.41 -4.36 -20.67
CA GLU A 19 16.48 -4.90 -19.83
C GLU A 19 17.33 -3.77 -19.24
N VAL A 20 17.60 -3.85 -17.94
CA VAL A 20 18.32 -2.82 -17.18
C VAL A 20 19.76 -2.72 -17.70
N SER A 21 20.00 -1.71 -18.52
CA SER A 21 21.32 -1.21 -18.89
C SER A 21 21.38 0.28 -18.51
N ASP A 22 22.26 0.60 -17.57
CA ASP A 22 22.77 1.94 -17.18
C ASP A 22 21.89 2.92 -16.34
N PRO A 23 22.31 3.35 -15.12
CA PRO A 23 21.61 4.33 -14.28
C PRO A 23 22.13 5.79 -14.40
N LEU A 24 22.53 6.27 -15.59
CA LEU A 24 22.85 7.70 -15.80
C LEU A 24 22.37 8.23 -17.17
N VAL A 25 21.09 8.03 -17.46
CA VAL A 25 20.35 8.88 -18.40
C VAL A 25 19.15 9.44 -17.65
N SER A 26 19.25 10.72 -17.25
CA SER A 26 18.08 11.49 -16.84
C SER A 26 17.12 11.58 -18.04
N PRO A 27 15.87 11.08 -17.96
CA PRO A 27 14.89 11.37 -18.97
C PRO A 27 14.52 12.85 -18.81
N GLN A 28 14.84 13.67 -19.81
CA GLN A 28 14.15 14.94 -19.99
C GLN A 28 12.68 14.66 -20.35
N THR A 29 11.86 14.38 -19.35
CA THR A 29 10.40 14.50 -19.49
C THR A 29 9.94 15.49 -18.44
N GLY A 30 9.75 16.74 -18.86
CA GLY A 30 9.21 17.82 -18.01
C GLY A 30 7.73 17.59 -17.64
N LYS A 31 7.40 16.45 -17.02
CA LYS A 31 6.06 16.15 -16.52
C LYS A 31 6.05 16.39 -14.98
N PRO A 32 5.22 17.33 -14.47
CA PRO A 32 5.13 17.60 -13.03
C PRO A 32 4.77 16.35 -12.19
N TYR A 33 5.21 16.29 -10.93
CA TYR A 33 4.90 15.20 -10.00
C TYR A 33 3.41 15.18 -9.61
N ILE A 34 2.92 14.05 -9.09
CA ILE A 34 1.60 13.95 -8.43
C ILE A 34 1.84 14.20 -6.93
N ASP A 35 1.37 15.35 -6.44
CA ASP A 35 1.49 15.81 -5.06
C ASP A 35 0.22 15.54 -4.26
N ASP A 36 -0.97 15.57 -4.89
CA ASP A 36 -2.25 15.06 -4.32
C ASP A 36 -3.06 14.23 -5.34
N LEU A 37 -3.17 12.91 -5.11
CA LEU A 37 -3.87 11.93 -5.94
C LEU A 37 -5.32 12.33 -6.24
N PHE A 38 -5.99 12.99 -5.29
CA PHE A 38 -7.41 13.31 -5.40
C PHE A 38 -7.68 14.58 -6.20
N SER A 39 -6.68 15.44 -6.37
CA SER A 39 -6.81 16.68 -7.15
C SER A 39 -6.04 16.61 -8.47
N ASP A 40 -4.88 15.96 -8.49
CA ASP A 40 -4.02 15.85 -9.67
C ASP A 40 -4.54 14.86 -10.72
N LEU A 41 -5.42 13.94 -10.34
CA LEU A 41 -6.08 13.02 -11.28
C LEU A 41 -7.39 13.57 -11.88
N CYS A 42 -7.95 14.63 -11.30
CA CYS A 42 -9.26 15.16 -11.71
C CYS A 42 -9.29 15.63 -13.17
N ASP A 43 -8.17 16.10 -13.71
CA ASP A 43 -8.10 16.59 -15.10
C ASP A 43 -7.95 15.45 -16.14
N GLY A 44 -7.77 14.21 -15.67
CA GLY A 44 -7.60 13.00 -16.45
C GLY A 44 -6.28 12.88 -17.22
N ARG A 45 -5.43 13.92 -17.27
CA ARG A 45 -4.21 13.93 -18.08
C ARG A 45 -3.12 13.08 -17.46
N ARG A 46 -2.97 13.17 -16.14
CA ARG A 46 -2.04 12.34 -15.35
C ARG A 46 -2.40 10.87 -15.40
N LEU A 47 -3.69 10.59 -15.35
CA LEU A 47 -4.21 9.24 -15.49
C LEU A 47 -3.89 8.67 -16.88
N LEU A 48 -4.08 9.44 -17.96
CA LEU A 48 -3.69 9.02 -19.30
C LEU A 48 -2.17 8.82 -19.45
N ASP A 49 -1.36 9.68 -18.83
CA ASP A 49 0.10 9.53 -18.81
C ASP A 49 0.55 8.26 -18.09
N LEU A 50 -0.10 7.93 -16.96
CA LEU A 50 0.13 6.69 -16.22
C LEU A 50 -0.20 5.45 -17.06
N LEU A 51 -1.36 5.46 -17.72
CA LEU A 51 -1.81 4.35 -18.56
C LEU A 51 -0.95 4.16 -19.80
N ALA A 52 -0.46 5.25 -20.38
CA ALA A 52 0.50 5.19 -21.47
C ALA A 52 1.83 4.56 -21.02
N GLY A 53 2.31 4.90 -19.81
CA GLY A 53 3.52 4.29 -19.24
C GLY A 53 3.37 2.80 -18.90
N LEU A 54 2.19 2.39 -18.44
CA LEU A 54 1.91 0.99 -18.07
C LEU A 54 1.69 0.08 -19.29
N SER A 55 1.05 0.60 -20.34
CA SER A 55 0.72 -0.18 -21.55
C SER A 55 1.77 -0.06 -22.66
N GLY A 56 2.59 0.99 -22.64
CA GLY A 56 3.48 1.34 -23.74
C GLY A 56 2.76 1.99 -24.94
N GLU A 57 1.44 2.22 -24.87
CA GLU A 57 0.66 2.89 -25.93
C GLU A 57 0.54 4.40 -25.69
N GLU A 58 0.76 5.22 -26.72
CA GLU A 58 0.51 6.67 -26.61
C GLU A 58 -1.00 6.97 -26.59
N LEU A 59 -1.46 7.67 -25.55
CA LEU A 59 -2.86 8.07 -25.39
C LEU A 59 -3.05 9.57 -25.67
N ALA A 60 -3.96 9.88 -26.59
CA ALA A 60 -4.30 11.24 -26.96
C ALA A 60 -4.98 11.99 -25.80
N LYS A 61 -4.48 13.20 -25.49
CA LYS A 61 -4.97 14.08 -24.41
C LYS A 61 -5.66 15.30 -24.98
N GLU A 62 -6.88 15.58 -24.53
CA GLU A 62 -7.63 16.77 -24.91
C GLU A 62 -7.13 18.00 -24.16
N ARG A 63 -6.94 19.12 -24.90
CA ARG A 63 -6.37 20.37 -24.39
C ARG A 63 -7.48 21.32 -23.95
N GLY A 64 -7.46 21.72 -22.69
CA GLY A 64 -8.40 22.68 -22.10
C GLY A 64 -8.51 22.53 -20.58
N PHE A 65 -9.01 23.57 -19.89
CA PHE A 65 -9.12 23.62 -18.43
C PHE A 65 -10.56 23.52 -17.92
N SER A 66 -11.54 23.36 -18.81
CA SER A 66 -12.94 23.21 -18.39
C SER A 66 -13.21 21.79 -17.91
N ARG A 67 -14.22 21.66 -17.02
CA ARG A 67 -14.67 20.36 -16.49
C ARG A 67 -15.04 19.35 -17.59
N VAL A 68 -15.50 19.82 -18.76
CA VAL A 68 -15.83 18.97 -19.90
C VAL A 68 -14.58 18.31 -20.49
N HIS A 69 -13.48 19.05 -20.63
CA HIS A 69 -12.20 18.49 -21.11
C HIS A 69 -11.62 17.48 -20.11
N ALA A 70 -11.75 17.77 -18.81
CA ALA A 70 -11.36 16.85 -17.75
C ALA A 70 -12.15 15.54 -17.82
N LEU A 71 -13.48 15.63 -17.97
CA LEU A 71 -14.37 14.49 -18.11
C LEU A 71 -14.06 13.64 -19.35
N ASN A 72 -13.75 14.27 -20.48
CA ASN A 72 -13.36 13.57 -21.70
C ASN A 72 -12.02 12.83 -21.54
N ASN A 73 -11.03 13.44 -20.89
CA ASN A 73 -9.75 12.79 -20.61
C ASN A 73 -9.90 11.60 -19.66
N VAL A 74 -10.66 11.77 -18.57
CA VAL A 74 -10.96 10.68 -17.63
C VAL A 74 -11.75 9.57 -18.33
N ASN A 75 -12.80 9.89 -19.07
CA ASN A 75 -13.58 8.87 -19.80
C ASN A 75 -12.72 8.10 -20.81
N ARG A 76 -11.78 8.78 -21.49
CA ARG A 76 -10.83 8.11 -22.38
C ARG A 76 -9.90 7.16 -21.62
N ALA A 77 -9.47 7.52 -20.41
CA ALA A 77 -8.69 6.64 -19.55
C ALA A 77 -9.52 5.43 -19.08
N LEU A 78 -10.78 5.62 -18.68
CA LEU A 78 -11.68 4.54 -18.28
C LEU A 78 -11.98 3.58 -19.46
N GLN A 79 -12.22 4.12 -20.66
CA GLN A 79 -12.39 3.31 -21.87
C GLN A 79 -11.13 2.51 -22.20
N PHE A 80 -9.95 3.11 -22.03
CA PHE A 80 -8.69 2.40 -22.23
C PHE A 80 -8.53 1.22 -21.26
N LEU A 81 -8.89 1.43 -19.99
CA LEU A 81 -8.86 0.39 -18.96
C LEU A 81 -9.82 -0.75 -19.28
N GLN A 82 -11.06 -0.43 -19.70
CA GLN A 82 -12.02 -1.44 -20.15
C GLN A 82 -11.51 -2.25 -21.36
N LYS A 83 -10.88 -1.57 -22.33
CA LYS A 83 -10.26 -2.23 -23.50
C LYS A 83 -9.14 -3.20 -23.11
N ASN A 84 -8.44 -2.94 -22.02
CA ASN A 84 -7.40 -3.81 -21.49
C ASN A 84 -7.93 -4.83 -20.47
N ASN A 85 -9.23 -5.14 -20.45
CA ASN A 85 -9.85 -6.12 -19.54
C ASN A 85 -9.63 -5.78 -18.05
N VAL A 86 -9.61 -4.49 -17.70
CA VAL A 86 -9.62 -4.05 -16.31
C VAL A 86 -11.07 -3.94 -15.85
N GLU A 87 -11.42 -4.70 -14.82
CA GLU A 87 -12.75 -4.63 -14.20
C GLU A 87 -12.89 -3.30 -13.43
N LEU A 88 -13.75 -2.42 -13.94
CA LEU A 88 -14.13 -1.16 -13.32
C LEU A 88 -15.54 -1.31 -12.75
N VAL A 89 -15.62 -1.65 -11.46
CA VAL A 89 -16.88 -1.76 -10.75
C VAL A 89 -17.22 -0.37 -10.22
N ASN A 90 -18.28 0.25 -10.76
CA ASN A 90 -18.88 1.47 -10.21
C ASN A 90 -18.02 2.73 -10.24
N ILE A 91 -17.16 2.88 -11.24
CA ILE A 91 -16.28 4.04 -11.40
C ILE A 91 -16.65 4.76 -12.69
N GLY A 92 -17.32 5.91 -12.56
CA GLY A 92 -17.62 6.80 -13.66
C GLY A 92 -16.60 7.93 -13.81
N GLY A 93 -16.57 8.56 -14.98
CA GLY A 93 -15.65 9.68 -15.21
C GLY A 93 -15.94 10.90 -14.33
N VAL A 94 -17.21 11.09 -13.95
CA VAL A 94 -17.65 12.18 -13.06
C VAL A 94 -17.02 12.04 -11.68
N ASP A 95 -16.92 10.81 -11.17
CA ASP A 95 -16.41 10.54 -9.83
C ASP A 95 -14.94 10.92 -9.66
N ILE A 96 -14.15 10.74 -10.71
CA ILE A 96 -12.73 11.09 -10.72
C ILE A 96 -12.54 12.59 -10.91
N VAL A 97 -13.31 13.22 -11.81
CA VAL A 97 -13.24 14.67 -12.05
C VAL A 97 -13.66 15.48 -10.82
N ASP A 98 -14.63 14.98 -10.05
CA ASP A 98 -15.12 15.63 -8.85
C ASP A 98 -14.34 15.22 -7.58
N GLY A 99 -13.26 14.44 -7.71
CA GLY A 99 -12.34 14.12 -6.61
C GLY A 99 -12.91 13.15 -5.57
N ASN A 100 -13.78 12.21 -5.97
CA ASN A 100 -14.31 11.20 -5.04
C ASN A 100 -13.18 10.28 -4.57
N HIS A 101 -12.80 10.42 -3.30
CA HIS A 101 -11.60 9.75 -2.77
C HIS A 101 -11.72 8.23 -2.81
N LYS A 102 -12.91 7.69 -2.54
CA LYS A 102 -13.15 6.25 -2.49
C LYS A 102 -13.06 5.62 -3.88
N LEU A 103 -13.69 6.24 -4.87
CA LEU A 103 -13.71 5.74 -6.25
C LEU A 103 -12.37 6.00 -6.97
N THR A 104 -11.67 7.08 -6.65
CA THR A 104 -10.29 7.33 -7.12
C THR A 104 -9.34 6.27 -6.59
N LEU A 105 -9.41 5.90 -5.31
CA LEU A 105 -8.63 4.80 -4.76
C LEU A 105 -9.04 3.44 -5.34
N GLY A 106 -10.34 3.24 -5.59
CA GLY A 106 -10.86 2.05 -6.27
C GLY A 106 -10.27 1.88 -7.67
N LEU A 107 -10.24 2.97 -8.45
CA LEU A 107 -9.67 3.01 -9.79
C LEU A 107 -8.18 2.66 -9.79
N ILE A 108 -7.41 3.32 -8.93
CA ILE A 108 -5.98 3.06 -8.82
C ILE A 108 -5.72 1.62 -8.37
N TRP A 109 -6.54 1.08 -7.47
CA TRP A 109 -6.45 -0.33 -7.10
C TRP A 109 -6.74 -1.28 -8.27
N SER A 110 -7.76 -1.04 -9.10
CA SER A 110 -8.03 -1.85 -10.29
C SER A 110 -6.84 -1.85 -11.27
N ILE A 111 -6.19 -0.69 -11.44
CA ILE A 111 -4.97 -0.56 -12.26
C ILE A 111 -3.83 -1.40 -11.67
N ILE A 112 -3.57 -1.27 -10.37
CA ILE A 112 -2.53 -2.04 -9.67
C ILE A 112 -2.82 -3.54 -9.74
N LEU A 113 -4.06 -3.96 -9.49
CA LEU A 113 -4.47 -5.36 -9.53
C LEU A 113 -4.22 -5.96 -10.92
N HIS A 114 -4.57 -5.25 -11.98
CA HIS A 114 -4.39 -5.73 -13.34
C HIS A 114 -2.91 -5.81 -13.74
N TRP A 115 -2.19 -4.68 -13.74
CA TRP A 115 -0.80 -4.66 -14.23
C TRP A 115 0.24 -5.13 -13.23
N GLN A 116 0.03 -5.04 -11.92
CA GLN A 116 1.05 -5.44 -10.94
C GLN A 116 0.83 -6.83 -10.36
N VAL A 117 -0.42 -7.26 -10.20
CA VAL A 117 -0.73 -8.56 -9.58
C VAL A 117 -1.05 -9.61 -10.64
N LYS A 118 -2.11 -9.41 -11.45
CA LYS A 118 -2.54 -10.38 -12.47
C LYS A 118 -1.46 -10.58 -13.55
N ASP A 119 -0.89 -9.50 -14.09
CA ASP A 119 0.10 -9.56 -15.17
C ASP A 119 1.40 -10.30 -14.77
N VAL A 120 1.81 -10.17 -13.51
CA VAL A 120 3.00 -10.84 -12.96
C VAL A 120 2.79 -12.32 -12.75
N MET A 121 1.55 -12.72 -12.48
CA MET A 121 1.18 -14.12 -12.27
C MET A 121 0.65 -14.76 -13.54
N LYS A 122 0.63 -14.04 -14.67
CA LYS A 122 -0.02 -14.46 -15.91
C LYS A 122 0.45 -15.84 -16.37
N ASP A 123 1.77 -16.06 -16.42
CA ASP A 123 2.36 -17.33 -16.87
C ASP A 123 2.02 -18.52 -15.92
N LEU A 124 1.89 -18.25 -14.62
CA LEU A 124 1.49 -19.25 -13.62
C LEU A 124 -0.02 -19.51 -13.64
N MET A 125 -0.82 -18.46 -13.82
CA MET A 125 -2.27 -18.53 -13.90
C MET A 125 -2.73 -19.22 -15.19
N GLU A 126 -1.96 -19.09 -16.28
CA GLU A 126 -2.23 -19.78 -17.56
C GLU A 126 -2.14 -21.30 -17.43
N GLY A 127 -1.28 -21.82 -16.54
CA GLY A 127 -1.19 -23.25 -16.21
C GLY A 127 -2.12 -23.75 -15.10
N LEU A 128 -2.78 -22.86 -14.36
CA LEU A 128 -3.53 -23.15 -13.12
C LEU A 128 -5.00 -22.69 -13.18
N GLN A 129 -5.62 -22.75 -14.37
CA GLN A 129 -7.00 -22.31 -14.67
C GLN A 129 -7.94 -22.37 -13.44
N GLN A 130 -8.64 -21.27 -13.14
CA GLN A 130 -9.54 -21.05 -11.98
C GLN A 130 -8.93 -20.69 -10.60
N THR A 131 -7.61 -20.46 -10.46
CA THR A 131 -7.02 -20.08 -9.16
C THR A 131 -6.87 -18.56 -8.98
N SER A 132 -7.42 -17.97 -7.91
CA SER A 132 -7.29 -16.52 -7.64
C SER A 132 -5.85 -16.14 -7.30
N SER A 133 -5.43 -14.92 -7.68
CA SER A 133 -4.08 -14.40 -7.36
C SER A 133 -3.80 -14.37 -5.85
N GLU A 134 -4.84 -14.16 -5.04
CA GLU A 134 -4.74 -14.26 -3.58
C GLU A 134 -4.39 -15.68 -3.12
N LYS A 135 -5.06 -16.71 -3.67
CA LYS A 135 -4.77 -18.12 -3.34
C LYS A 135 -3.34 -18.48 -3.74
N ILE A 136 -2.92 -18.11 -4.95
CA ILE A 136 -1.55 -18.40 -5.45
C ILE A 136 -0.50 -17.79 -4.51
N LEU A 137 -0.66 -16.51 -4.15
CA LEU A 137 0.26 -15.85 -3.22
C LEU A 137 0.23 -16.51 -1.84
N LEU A 138 -0.95 -16.84 -1.31
CA LEU A 138 -1.06 -17.41 0.03
C LEU A 138 -0.44 -18.80 0.09
N SER A 139 -0.65 -19.63 -0.93
CA SER A 139 -0.02 -20.94 -1.09
C SER A 139 1.49 -20.83 -1.21
N TRP A 140 1.98 -19.89 -2.03
CA TRP A 140 3.42 -19.64 -2.17
C TRP A 140 4.06 -19.24 -0.84
N VAL A 141 3.45 -18.31 -0.10
CA VAL A 141 3.97 -17.86 1.21
C VAL A 141 3.98 -19.01 2.18
N ARG A 142 2.88 -19.75 2.34
CA ARG A 142 2.78 -20.87 3.28
C ARG A 142 3.77 -21.98 2.97
N GLN A 143 3.94 -22.31 1.69
CA GLN A 143 4.92 -23.29 1.24
C GLN A 143 6.35 -22.83 1.61
N SER A 144 6.64 -21.55 1.40
CA SER A 144 7.96 -20.96 1.68
C SER A 144 8.24 -20.85 3.18
N THR A 145 7.22 -20.61 4.02
CA THR A 145 7.39 -20.41 5.47
C THR A 145 7.12 -21.67 6.30
N ARG A 146 6.89 -22.83 5.68
CA ARG A 146 6.46 -24.07 6.36
C ARG A 146 7.41 -24.55 7.47
N ASP A 147 8.71 -24.32 7.32
CA ASP A 147 9.73 -24.79 8.26
C ASP A 147 9.95 -23.84 9.46
N TYR A 148 9.26 -22.70 9.49
CA TYR A 148 9.36 -21.70 10.55
C TYR A 148 8.21 -21.86 11.54
N LYS A 149 8.44 -22.63 12.61
CA LYS A 149 7.43 -22.96 13.63
C LYS A 149 6.61 -21.78 14.20
N PRO A 150 7.17 -20.58 14.46
CA PRO A 150 6.37 -19.46 14.98
C PRO A 150 5.54 -18.75 13.89
N VAL A 151 5.70 -19.10 12.62
CA VAL A 151 5.05 -18.41 11.49
C VAL A 151 3.90 -19.25 10.95
N ASN A 152 2.69 -18.72 11.07
CA ASN A 152 1.50 -19.31 10.46
C ASN A 152 0.72 -18.25 9.68
N VAL A 153 0.88 -18.27 8.35
CA VAL A 153 0.21 -17.29 7.48
C VAL A 153 -1.13 -17.86 7.00
N VAL A 154 -2.23 -17.24 7.42
CA VAL A 154 -3.60 -17.65 7.03
C VAL A 154 -4.39 -16.53 6.32
N ASN A 155 -3.87 -15.30 6.32
CA ASN A 155 -4.48 -14.14 5.68
C ASN A 155 -3.41 -13.12 5.24
N PHE A 156 -3.80 -12.08 4.50
CA PHE A 156 -2.95 -10.94 4.13
C PHE A 156 -3.10 -9.73 5.05
N SER A 157 -3.52 -9.92 6.30
CA SER A 157 -3.70 -8.84 7.29
C SER A 157 -2.96 -9.21 8.58
N SER A 158 -3.67 -9.61 9.64
CA SER A 158 -3.11 -9.89 10.96
C SER A 158 -1.94 -10.89 10.97
N SER A 159 -1.89 -11.84 10.02
CA SER A 159 -0.77 -12.81 9.89
C SER A 159 0.59 -12.17 9.59
N TRP A 160 0.62 -10.89 9.23
CA TRP A 160 1.82 -10.14 8.85
C TRP A 160 2.20 -9.05 9.85
N SER A 161 1.34 -8.80 10.85
CA SER A 161 1.46 -7.68 11.79
C SER A 161 2.68 -7.75 12.71
N ASP A 162 3.18 -8.96 12.99
CA ASP A 162 4.33 -9.20 13.86
C ASP A 162 5.69 -9.19 13.13
N GLY A 163 5.68 -9.00 11.81
CA GLY A 163 6.85 -8.96 10.94
C GLY A 163 7.53 -10.32 10.67
N LEU A 164 7.12 -11.41 11.33
CA LEU A 164 7.80 -12.71 11.17
C LEU A 164 7.57 -13.32 9.80
N ALA A 165 6.37 -13.17 9.23
CA ALA A 165 6.03 -13.69 7.92
C ALA A 165 6.91 -13.11 6.79
N PHE A 166 7.17 -11.79 6.79
CA PHE A 166 8.04 -11.16 5.80
C PHE A 166 9.48 -11.66 5.88
N ASN A 167 10.01 -11.76 7.09
CA ASN A 167 11.35 -12.26 7.31
C ASN A 167 11.46 -13.76 6.94
N ALA A 168 10.50 -14.59 7.32
CA ALA A 168 10.53 -16.01 7.01
C ALA A 168 10.50 -16.25 5.50
N LEU A 169 9.71 -15.45 4.79
CA LEU A 169 9.64 -15.51 3.34
C LEU A 169 10.99 -15.17 2.70
N ILE A 170 11.64 -14.08 3.13
CA ILE A 170 12.96 -13.73 2.59
C ILE A 170 14.02 -14.78 2.98
N HIS A 171 14.07 -15.20 4.24
CA HIS A 171 15.05 -16.18 4.74
C HIS A 171 14.85 -17.56 4.10
N SER A 172 13.63 -17.97 3.76
CA SER A 172 13.36 -19.26 3.12
C SER A 172 13.99 -19.37 1.72
N HIS A 173 13.94 -18.28 0.95
CA HIS A 173 14.49 -18.21 -0.40
C HIS A 173 15.96 -17.78 -0.40
N ARG A 174 16.38 -17.06 0.64
CA ARG A 174 17.71 -16.44 0.78
C ARG A 174 18.23 -16.55 2.22
N PRO A 175 18.49 -17.77 2.73
CA PRO A 175 18.92 -18.00 4.11
C PRO A 175 20.30 -17.42 4.41
N GLU A 176 21.09 -17.09 3.39
CA GLU A 176 22.39 -16.45 3.51
C GLU A 176 22.32 -14.98 3.97
N LEU A 177 21.15 -14.33 3.86
CA LEU A 177 21.04 -12.89 4.09
C LEU A 177 21.04 -12.50 5.57
N PHE A 178 20.55 -13.37 6.46
CA PHE A 178 20.53 -13.12 7.91
C PHE A 178 20.27 -14.41 8.71
N GLU A 179 20.51 -14.37 10.02
CA GLU A 179 20.21 -15.51 10.91
C GLU A 179 18.82 -15.39 11.54
N TRP A 180 17.98 -16.42 11.35
CA TRP A 180 16.60 -16.45 11.85
C TRP A 180 16.44 -16.17 13.36
N LYS A 181 17.32 -16.74 14.19
CA LYS A 181 17.25 -16.59 15.67
C LYS A 181 17.43 -15.16 16.16
N GLY A 182 18.08 -14.31 15.36
CA GLY A 182 18.22 -12.88 15.67
C GLY A 182 16.89 -12.15 15.52
N VAL A 183 16.16 -12.45 14.45
CA VAL A 183 14.88 -11.82 14.11
C VAL A 183 13.76 -12.22 15.10
N GLU A 184 13.76 -13.46 15.60
CA GLU A 184 12.78 -13.91 16.60
C GLU A 184 12.80 -13.07 17.89
N LYS A 185 13.93 -12.45 18.24
CA LYS A 185 14.08 -11.67 19.49
C LYS A 185 13.70 -10.20 19.34
N GLN A 186 13.53 -9.73 18.11
CA GLN A 186 13.17 -8.35 17.80
C GLN A 186 11.68 -8.08 18.04
N THR A 187 11.32 -6.82 18.23
CA THR A 187 9.94 -6.34 18.27
C THR A 187 9.30 -6.37 16.87
N ALA A 188 7.97 -6.24 16.79
CA ALA A 188 7.25 -6.28 15.50
C ALA A 188 7.74 -5.20 14.52
N ILE A 189 7.93 -3.97 15.01
CA ILE A 189 8.39 -2.81 14.21
C ILE A 189 9.81 -3.07 13.68
N GLU A 190 10.72 -3.54 14.54
CA GLU A 190 12.10 -3.86 14.16
C GLU A 190 12.16 -4.98 13.10
N ARG A 191 11.33 -6.03 13.25
CA ARG A 191 11.25 -7.11 12.26
C ARG A 191 10.74 -6.61 10.92
N LEU A 192 9.73 -5.74 10.93
CA LEU A 192 9.15 -5.15 9.71
C LEU A 192 10.14 -4.24 9.01
N ASP A 193 10.80 -3.35 9.75
CA ASP A 193 11.85 -2.48 9.20
C ASP A 193 13.01 -3.30 8.65
N HIS A 194 13.46 -4.32 9.38
CA HIS A 194 14.49 -5.25 8.91
C HIS A 194 14.10 -5.90 7.58
N ALA A 195 12.90 -6.49 7.48
CA ALA A 195 12.44 -7.12 6.25
C ALA A 195 12.36 -6.13 5.07
N PHE A 196 11.83 -4.93 5.30
CA PHE A 196 11.65 -3.93 4.24
C PHE A 196 12.96 -3.32 3.79
N SER A 197 13.85 -3.00 4.72
CA SER A 197 15.21 -2.52 4.45
C SER A 197 16.03 -3.56 3.70
N LEU A 198 15.95 -4.82 4.10
CA LEU A 198 16.68 -5.92 3.46
C LEU A 198 16.13 -6.22 2.06
N ALA A 199 14.81 -6.20 1.87
CA ALA A 199 14.18 -6.33 0.56
C ALA A 199 14.57 -5.17 -0.38
N LYS A 200 14.68 -3.94 0.11
CA LYS A 200 15.14 -2.79 -0.66
C LYS A 200 16.60 -2.90 -1.08
N GLN A 201 17.47 -3.29 -0.15
CA GLN A 201 18.91 -3.36 -0.40
C GLN A 201 19.31 -4.57 -1.26
N GLN A 202 18.72 -5.73 -1.02
CA GLN A 202 19.15 -7.00 -1.61
C GLN A 202 18.25 -7.47 -2.75
N LEU A 203 16.97 -7.10 -2.74
CA LEU A 203 15.99 -7.51 -3.75
C LEU A 203 15.52 -6.36 -4.65
N GLY A 204 16.00 -5.13 -4.42
CA GLY A 204 15.63 -3.95 -5.22
C GLY A 204 14.16 -3.52 -5.07
N ILE A 205 13.47 -4.00 -4.03
CA ILE A 205 12.05 -3.70 -3.81
C ILE A 205 11.93 -2.36 -3.09
N VAL A 206 11.21 -1.41 -3.71
CA VAL A 206 10.88 -0.13 -3.05
C VAL A 206 10.11 -0.40 -1.76
N GLN A 207 10.52 0.24 -0.67
CA GLN A 207 9.82 0.20 0.62
C GLN A 207 8.48 0.95 0.49
N LEU A 208 7.41 0.20 0.23
CA LEU A 208 6.06 0.76 0.06
C LEU A 208 5.27 0.84 1.37
N LEU A 209 5.66 0.05 2.38
CA LEU A 209 4.98 -0.06 3.65
C LEU A 209 5.84 0.57 4.75
N ASP A 210 5.21 1.41 5.57
CA ASP A 210 5.80 1.92 6.80
C ASP A 210 5.68 0.82 7.89
N PRO A 211 6.74 0.47 8.62
CA PRO A 211 6.69 -0.56 9.67
C PRO A 211 5.59 -0.33 10.72
N GLU A 212 5.37 0.93 11.11
CA GLU A 212 4.35 1.34 12.08
C GLU A 212 2.92 1.11 11.58
N ASP A 213 2.67 1.33 10.28
CA ASP A 213 1.37 1.13 9.64
C ASP A 213 1.01 -0.36 9.52
N VAL A 214 2.01 -1.25 9.62
CA VAL A 214 1.85 -2.71 9.55
C VAL A 214 1.81 -3.35 10.94
N ALA A 215 2.53 -2.78 11.91
CA ALA A 215 2.60 -3.25 13.31
C ALA A 215 1.34 -2.93 14.14
N ILE A 216 0.16 -3.09 13.54
CA ILE A 216 -1.15 -2.90 14.16
C ILE A 216 -1.97 -4.20 14.05
N SER A 217 -3.04 -4.33 14.84
CA SER A 217 -3.82 -5.58 14.94
C SER A 217 -4.37 -6.09 13.60
N ASN A 218 -4.75 -5.15 12.71
CA ASN A 218 -5.39 -5.46 11.42
C ASN A 218 -4.82 -4.55 10.32
N PRO A 219 -3.62 -4.82 9.79
CA PRO A 219 -3.03 -4.03 8.72
C PRO A 219 -3.81 -4.22 7.41
N ASP A 220 -3.77 -3.22 6.53
CA ASP A 220 -4.60 -3.22 5.32
C ASP A 220 -4.21 -4.36 4.35
N LYS A 221 -5.17 -5.25 4.09
CA LYS A 221 -5.02 -6.43 3.23
C LYS A 221 -4.41 -6.13 1.86
N LYS A 222 -4.89 -5.08 1.21
CA LYS A 222 -4.48 -4.72 -0.16
C LYS A 222 -3.04 -4.22 -0.20
N SER A 223 -2.63 -3.47 0.83
CA SER A 223 -1.29 -2.95 1.00
C SER A 223 -0.27 -4.08 1.23
N ILE A 224 -0.60 -5.06 2.09
CA ILE A 224 0.24 -6.25 2.31
C ILE A 224 0.36 -7.07 1.02
N MET A 225 -0.77 -7.39 0.37
CA MET A 225 -0.78 -8.19 -0.86
C MET A 225 0.04 -7.54 -1.98
N MET A 226 0.00 -6.21 -2.10
CA MET A 226 0.81 -5.45 -3.05
C MET A 226 2.32 -5.60 -2.79
N TYR A 227 2.73 -5.54 -1.52
CA TYR A 227 4.13 -5.69 -1.16
C TYR A 227 4.61 -7.14 -1.34
N VAL A 228 3.80 -8.12 -0.93
CA VAL A 228 4.09 -9.56 -1.14
C VAL A 228 4.18 -9.90 -2.62
N THR A 229 3.35 -9.29 -3.47
CA THR A 229 3.47 -9.44 -4.94
C THR A 229 4.81 -8.92 -5.45
N SER A 230 5.33 -7.84 -4.87
CA SER A 230 6.66 -7.31 -5.23
C SER A 230 7.79 -8.26 -4.82
N LEU A 231 7.63 -8.96 -3.69
CA LEU A 231 8.53 -10.05 -3.28
C LEU A 231 8.43 -11.25 -4.22
N PHE A 232 7.22 -11.63 -4.61
CA PHE A 232 6.97 -12.72 -5.56
C PHE A 232 7.61 -12.48 -6.93
N GLN A 233 7.66 -11.23 -7.40
CA GLN A 233 8.28 -10.87 -8.69
C GLN A 233 9.78 -11.19 -8.75
N VAL A 234 10.49 -11.05 -7.63
CA VAL A 234 11.95 -11.12 -7.58
C VAL A 234 12.48 -12.37 -6.88
N LEU A 235 11.61 -13.12 -6.22
CA LEU A 235 11.91 -14.41 -5.58
C LEU A 235 11.39 -15.58 -6.42
N PRO A 236 11.94 -16.79 -6.25
CA PRO A 236 11.49 -17.97 -6.99
C PRO A 236 9.98 -18.22 -6.86
N GLN A 237 9.28 -18.26 -8.01
CA GLN A 237 7.81 -18.27 -8.09
C GLN A 237 7.19 -19.69 -8.04
N GLY A 238 7.93 -20.70 -7.59
CA GLY A 238 7.47 -22.09 -7.59
C GLY A 238 6.37 -22.35 -6.55
N VAL A 239 5.18 -22.74 -7.00
CA VAL A 239 4.05 -23.14 -6.14
C VAL A 239 3.60 -24.54 -6.56
N SER A 240 3.49 -25.47 -5.61
CA SER A 240 3.02 -26.83 -5.90
C SER A 240 1.49 -26.91 -5.88
N ILE A 241 0.91 -27.84 -6.65
CA ILE A 241 -0.55 -28.04 -6.71
C ILE A 241 -1.10 -28.45 -5.33
N GLU A 242 -0.32 -29.19 -4.55
CA GLU A 242 -0.66 -29.63 -3.19
C GLU A 242 -0.70 -28.45 -2.22
N ALA A 243 0.19 -27.46 -2.36
CA ALA A 243 0.16 -26.24 -1.57
C ALA A 243 -1.05 -25.35 -1.91
N ILE A 244 -1.54 -25.42 -3.14
CA ILE A 244 -2.78 -24.74 -3.57
C ILE A 244 -4.00 -25.41 -2.91
N GLN A 245 -4.08 -26.74 -2.94
CA GLN A 245 -5.16 -27.51 -2.31
C GLN A 245 -5.17 -27.37 -0.78
N GLU A 246 -4.01 -27.29 -0.11
CA GLU A 246 -3.94 -27.09 1.33
C GLU A 246 -4.65 -25.80 1.77
N VAL A 247 -4.50 -24.72 1.00
CA VAL A 247 -5.15 -23.43 1.27
C VAL A 247 -6.67 -23.50 1.16
N GLU A 248 -7.22 -24.40 0.33
CA GLU A 248 -8.67 -24.61 0.22
C GLU A 248 -9.28 -25.31 1.43
N THR A 249 -8.45 -26.01 2.21
CA THR A 249 -8.86 -26.73 3.43
C THR A 249 -8.66 -25.92 4.72
N LEU A 250 -8.03 -24.73 4.64
CA LEU A 250 -7.90 -23.84 5.79
C LEU A 250 -9.28 -23.38 6.27
N PRO A 251 -9.51 -23.26 7.59
CA PRO A 251 -10.75 -22.72 8.09
C PRO A 251 -10.93 -21.31 7.53
N ALA A 252 -11.92 -21.14 6.65
CA ALA A 252 -12.32 -19.82 6.17
C ALA A 252 -12.54 -18.94 7.41
N SER A 253 -11.96 -17.74 7.41
CA SER A 253 -12.28 -16.72 8.40
C SER A 253 -13.75 -16.33 8.18
N ARG A 254 -14.65 -17.14 8.73
CA ARG A 254 -16.03 -16.80 9.00
C ARG A 254 -15.98 -15.80 10.14
N ALA A 255 -16.42 -14.58 9.85
CA ALA A 255 -16.94 -13.69 10.86
C ALA A 255 -17.90 -14.47 11.78
N ALA A 256 -17.87 -14.13 13.07
CA ALA A 256 -18.55 -14.78 14.16
C ALA A 256 -19.99 -15.23 13.81
N GLN A 257 -20.16 -16.52 13.51
CA GLN A 257 -21.45 -17.19 13.67
C GLN A 257 -21.40 -17.91 15.01
N GLY A 258 -22.16 -17.42 15.98
CA GLY A 258 -22.39 -18.13 17.24
C GLY A 258 -22.96 -19.53 16.98
N PRO A 259 -22.70 -20.52 17.86
CA PRO A 259 -23.30 -21.83 17.71
C PRO A 259 -24.79 -21.76 18.05
N GLY A 260 -25.65 -22.06 17.07
CA GLY A 260 -27.06 -22.34 17.29
C GLY A 260 -27.28 -23.66 18.06
N PRO A 261 -28.41 -23.81 18.77
CA PRO A 261 -28.54 -24.72 19.92
C PRO A 261 -28.88 -26.16 19.52
N GLY A 262 -28.24 -27.14 20.19
CA GLY A 262 -28.59 -28.54 20.00
C GLY A 262 -27.77 -29.55 20.81
N ALA A 263 -28.23 -29.79 22.05
CA ALA A 263 -28.22 -31.09 22.75
C ALA A 263 -26.93 -31.64 23.44
N VAL A 264 -26.87 -31.36 24.76
CA VAL A 264 -26.70 -32.28 25.93
C VAL A 264 -25.40 -33.10 26.10
N THR A 265 -24.63 -32.82 27.17
CA THR A 265 -24.57 -33.60 28.45
C THR A 265 -23.28 -33.32 29.24
N GLY A 266 -23.43 -33.09 30.56
CA GLY A 266 -22.54 -33.72 31.53
C GLY A 266 -21.43 -32.90 32.19
N ALA A 267 -21.76 -32.36 33.36
CA ALA A 267 -20.92 -32.29 34.57
C ALA A 267 -19.63 -31.43 34.58
N ALA A 268 -19.66 -30.33 35.35
CA ALA A 268 -19.09 -30.31 36.71
C ALA A 268 -19.39 -28.97 37.43
N ARG A 269 -19.90 -29.11 38.66
CA ARG A 269 -20.14 -28.05 39.65
C ARG A 269 -18.82 -27.55 40.25
N GLY A 270 -18.76 -26.26 40.61
CA GLY A 270 -17.85 -25.80 41.66
C GLY A 270 -17.68 -24.27 41.76
N ALA A 271 -18.30 -23.69 42.80
CA ALA A 271 -18.03 -22.40 43.43
C ALA A 271 -18.66 -21.12 42.85
N GLU A 272 -19.73 -20.74 43.51
CA GLU A 272 -20.37 -19.41 43.56
C GLU A 272 -19.70 -18.56 44.67
N ILE A 273 -19.89 -17.23 44.60
CA ILE A 273 -19.92 -16.21 45.70
C ILE A 273 -18.92 -15.01 45.56
N VAL A 274 -19.52 -13.91 45.06
CA VAL A 274 -19.44 -12.50 45.51
C VAL A 274 -18.16 -11.68 45.28
N ARG A 275 -18.22 -10.77 44.29
CA ARG A 275 -18.22 -9.30 44.55
C ARG A 275 -18.67 -8.52 43.31
N GLY A 276 -19.74 -7.76 43.46
CA GLY A 276 -20.22 -6.81 42.45
C GLY A 276 -19.26 -5.63 42.35
N ALA A 277 -18.86 -5.34 41.11
CA ALA A 277 -18.43 -4.03 40.66
C ALA A 277 -18.84 -3.97 39.18
N MET A 278 -19.83 -3.13 38.87
CA MET A 278 -20.13 -2.77 37.49
C MET A 278 -18.86 -2.18 36.89
N ARG A 279 -18.29 -2.85 35.88
CA ARG A 279 -17.35 -2.26 34.95
C ARG A 279 -18.18 -1.60 33.85
N GLU A 280 -18.12 -0.29 33.75
CA GLU A 280 -18.58 0.43 32.57
C GLU A 280 -17.62 0.11 31.42
N GLU A 281 -18.12 -0.57 30.39
CA GLU A 281 -17.42 -0.75 29.12
C GLU A 281 -17.53 0.56 28.33
N HIS A 282 -16.43 1.31 28.26
CA HIS A 282 -16.27 2.35 27.25
C HIS A 282 -16.21 1.66 25.87
N VAL A 283 -17.25 1.89 25.06
CA VAL A 283 -17.30 1.40 23.68
C VAL A 283 -16.44 2.32 22.80
N GLU A 284 -15.31 1.80 22.32
CA GLU A 284 -14.51 2.47 21.29
C GLU A 284 -15.28 2.53 19.97
N VAL A 285 -15.50 3.76 19.47
CA VAL A 285 -16.19 4.03 18.21
C VAL A 285 -15.27 3.73 17.04
N HIS A 286 -15.38 2.52 16.48
CA HIS A 286 -14.73 2.16 15.22
C HIS A 286 -15.40 2.85 14.02
N LYS A 287 -14.69 3.79 13.39
CA LYS A 287 -15.04 4.32 12.06
C LYS A 287 -14.52 3.38 10.96
N GLN A 288 -15.28 2.34 10.63
CA GLN A 288 -15.10 1.60 9.38
C GLN A 288 -16.36 1.73 8.52
N GLN A 289 -16.33 2.68 7.57
CA GLN A 289 -17.34 2.81 6.53
C GLN A 289 -16.83 2.16 5.24
N ARG A 290 -17.50 1.10 4.77
CA ARG A 290 -17.27 0.49 3.46
C ARG A 290 -18.59 0.05 2.80
N PHE A 291 -19.34 0.97 2.16
CA PHE A 291 -20.24 0.59 1.05
C PHE A 291 -20.06 1.43 -0.22
N SER A 292 -19.87 0.73 -1.34
CA SER A 292 -19.71 1.30 -2.66
C SER A 292 -21.08 1.73 -3.19
N GLN A 293 -21.26 3.02 -3.43
CA GLN A 293 -22.30 3.52 -4.32
C GLN A 293 -21.93 3.18 -5.76
N GLN A 294 -22.93 2.99 -6.62
CA GLN A 294 -22.73 2.57 -8.01
C GLN A 294 -23.34 1.21 -8.34
N ILE A 295 -24.22 1.04 -9.33
CA ILE A 295 -24.23 -0.15 -10.19
C ILE A 295 -24.29 0.46 -11.58
N THR A 296 -23.19 0.40 -12.34
CA THR A 296 -23.19 0.78 -13.76
C THR A 296 -23.01 -0.49 -14.56
N VAL A 297 -24.11 -0.99 -15.11
CA VAL A 297 -24.08 -2.12 -16.04
C VAL A 297 -23.81 -1.56 -17.43
N SER A 298 -22.61 -1.83 -17.95
CA SER A 298 -22.31 -1.65 -19.37
C SER A 298 -22.42 -3.02 -20.04
N VAL A 299 -23.45 -3.23 -20.85
CA VAL A 299 -23.49 -4.38 -21.76
C VAL A 299 -22.43 -4.15 -22.83
N ALA A 300 -21.45 -5.03 -22.89
CA ALA A 300 -20.50 -5.05 -23.99
C ALA A 300 -21.25 -5.42 -25.28
N GLN A 301 -21.52 -4.43 -26.14
CA GLN A 301 -21.95 -4.65 -27.52
C GLN A 301 -20.79 -5.26 -28.34
N GLY A 302 -20.57 -6.55 -28.20
CA GLY A 302 -19.66 -7.33 -29.04
C GLY A 302 -20.38 -7.90 -30.25
N ARG A 303 -20.67 -7.08 -31.28
CA ARG A 303 -21.04 -7.58 -32.62
C ARG A 303 -19.76 -8.04 -33.33
N LEU A 304 -19.50 -9.35 -33.37
CA LEU A 304 -18.42 -9.93 -34.17
C LEU A 304 -18.92 -10.17 -35.62
N TYR A 305 -18.55 -9.27 -36.53
CA TYR A 305 -18.46 -9.60 -37.96
C TYR A 305 -17.05 -10.14 -38.26
N LEU A 306 -16.99 -11.35 -38.80
CA LEU A 306 -15.77 -11.95 -39.35
C LEU A 306 -15.19 -11.06 -40.46
N HIS A 307 -13.95 -10.57 -40.30
CA HIS A 307 -13.05 -10.34 -41.43
C HIS A 307 -11.56 -10.40 -41.03
N THR A 308 -10.80 -10.91 -41.98
CA THR A 308 -9.41 -11.39 -41.97
C THR A 308 -8.33 -10.33 -41.75
N GLY A 309 -7.21 -10.70 -41.08
CA GLY A 309 -5.91 -10.07 -41.37
C GLY A 309 -4.84 -10.03 -40.25
N SER A 310 -3.90 -10.98 -40.31
CA SER A 310 -2.45 -10.82 -40.06
C SER A 310 -1.85 -10.82 -38.63
N LEU A 311 -1.25 -11.98 -38.31
CA LEU A 311 0.09 -12.26 -37.73
C LEU A 311 0.55 -11.59 -36.42
N CYS A 312 0.66 -12.43 -35.38
CA CYS A 312 1.70 -12.35 -34.34
C CYS A 312 2.28 -13.76 -34.04
N HIS A 313 3.59 -13.75 -33.75
CA HIS A 313 4.54 -14.86 -33.73
C HIS A 313 4.56 -15.56 -32.35
N VAL A 314 4.57 -16.90 -32.30
CA VAL A 314 4.78 -17.65 -31.04
C VAL A 314 6.23 -18.14 -30.95
N PRO A 315 6.95 -17.97 -29.82
CA PRO A 315 8.28 -18.54 -29.62
C PRO A 315 8.20 -19.99 -29.16
N ARG A 316 9.20 -20.74 -29.61
CA ARG A 316 9.38 -22.18 -29.45
C ARG A 316 10.08 -22.46 -28.11
N THR A 317 9.43 -23.13 -27.17
CA THR A 317 10.08 -23.72 -26.00
C THR A 317 10.29 -25.22 -26.17
N LYS A 318 11.47 -25.65 -25.76
CA LYS A 318 12.01 -27.01 -25.83
C LYS A 318 11.41 -27.84 -24.69
N GLU A 319 10.83 -28.99 -25.01
CA GLU A 319 10.65 -30.05 -24.01
C GLU A 319 11.39 -31.32 -24.39
N LYS A 320 12.07 -31.85 -23.37
CA LYS A 320 12.85 -33.08 -23.36
C LYS A 320 11.88 -34.26 -23.36
N ALA A 321 11.82 -35.00 -24.45
CA ALA A 321 11.13 -36.29 -24.48
C ALA A 321 11.96 -37.34 -23.74
N LEU A 322 11.38 -37.83 -22.64
CA LEU A 322 11.80 -39.02 -21.90
C LEU A 322 11.77 -40.25 -22.80
N HIS A 323 12.84 -41.04 -22.71
CA HIS A 323 12.92 -42.40 -23.22
C HIS A 323 11.83 -43.28 -22.59
N PHE A 324 10.96 -43.86 -23.42
CA PHE A 324 10.26 -45.10 -23.07
C PHE A 324 10.64 -46.20 -24.06
N LYS A 325 11.39 -47.18 -23.54
CA LYS A 325 11.73 -48.43 -24.24
C LYS A 325 10.54 -49.38 -24.11
N VAL A 326 10.05 -49.89 -25.25
CA VAL A 326 9.36 -51.18 -25.29
C VAL A 326 10.25 -52.14 -26.09
N SER A 327 10.74 -53.16 -25.39
CA SER A 327 11.52 -54.27 -25.93
C SER A 327 10.62 -55.42 -26.36
N GLY A 328 10.91 -56.04 -27.51
CA GLY A 328 10.14 -57.20 -27.99
C GLY A 328 10.63 -58.03 -29.18
N GLN A 329 11.96 -58.13 -29.42
CA GLN A 329 12.69 -59.31 -29.95
C GLN A 329 12.40 -59.96 -31.36
N PRO A 330 13.34 -60.75 -31.93
CA PRO A 330 13.77 -60.63 -33.33
C PRO A 330 13.63 -61.91 -34.20
N GLY A 331 13.78 -61.77 -35.53
CA GLY A 331 13.85 -62.89 -36.48
C GLY A 331 14.56 -62.58 -37.81
N ARG A 332 15.78 -63.13 -37.94
CA ARG A 332 16.79 -63.14 -39.02
C ARG A 332 16.32 -63.21 -40.50
N GLY A 333 17.12 -62.57 -41.36
CA GLY A 333 17.43 -63.01 -42.74
C GLY A 333 18.04 -61.89 -43.61
N GLY A 334 19.33 -61.96 -43.98
CA GLY A 334 19.95 -61.07 -44.99
C GLY A 334 20.08 -61.75 -46.36
N PRO A 335 20.85 -61.21 -47.32
CA PRO A 335 20.94 -59.82 -47.78
C PRO A 335 20.57 -59.70 -49.28
N SER A 336 20.01 -58.58 -49.73
CA SER A 336 20.08 -58.22 -51.17
C SER A 336 20.00 -56.71 -51.37
N ARG A 337 20.71 -56.26 -52.39
CA ARG A 337 21.22 -54.91 -52.60
C ARG A 337 20.43 -54.28 -53.76
N GLN A 338 19.56 -53.29 -53.49
CA GLN A 338 19.10 -52.29 -54.48
C GLN A 338 18.75 -50.98 -53.75
N PRO A 339 19.10 -49.80 -54.29
CA PRO A 339 18.66 -48.51 -53.72
C PRO A 339 17.20 -48.22 -54.13
N PRO A 340 16.38 -47.57 -53.28
CA PRO A 340 14.98 -47.31 -53.62
C PRO A 340 14.86 -46.16 -54.62
N ALA A 341 13.84 -46.29 -55.47
CA ALA A 341 13.35 -45.25 -56.37
C ALA A 341 12.90 -44.02 -55.57
N ARG A 342 13.13 -42.82 -56.14
CA ARG A 342 12.61 -41.55 -55.63
C ARG A 342 11.08 -41.63 -55.51
N GLY A 343 10.55 -41.38 -54.32
CA GLY A 343 9.10 -41.26 -54.07
C GLY A 343 8.49 -40.08 -54.84
N ASN A 344 7.17 -40.14 -55.07
CA ASN A 344 6.43 -39.08 -55.73
C ASN A 344 6.32 -37.85 -54.78
N PRO A 345 6.94 -36.70 -55.10
CA PRO A 345 6.99 -35.54 -54.20
C PRO A 345 5.62 -34.94 -53.87
N LEU A 346 4.58 -35.17 -54.69
CA LEU A 346 3.22 -34.75 -54.37
C LEU A 346 2.59 -35.62 -53.27
N LEU A 347 2.91 -36.92 -53.26
CA LEU A 347 2.41 -37.86 -52.24
C LEU A 347 3.07 -37.56 -50.88
N GLU A 348 4.37 -37.27 -50.86
CA GLU A 348 5.08 -36.83 -49.64
C GLU A 348 4.51 -35.51 -49.08
N GLY A 349 4.16 -34.56 -49.95
CA GLY A 349 3.52 -33.30 -49.55
C GLY A 349 2.14 -33.50 -48.91
N TYR A 350 1.31 -34.39 -49.49
CA TYR A 350 0.02 -34.77 -48.92
C TYR A 350 0.16 -35.49 -47.58
N GLN A 351 1.04 -36.49 -47.49
CA GLN A 351 1.25 -37.25 -46.25
C GLN A 351 1.75 -36.33 -45.12
N SER A 352 2.69 -35.42 -45.40
CA SER A 352 3.16 -34.46 -44.40
C SER A 352 2.06 -33.50 -43.93
N ALA A 353 1.20 -33.03 -44.84
CA ALA A 353 0.09 -32.14 -44.49
C ALA A 353 -1.01 -32.88 -43.71
N LEU A 354 -1.31 -34.13 -44.08
CA LEU A 354 -2.25 -35.00 -43.40
C LEU A 354 -1.79 -35.33 -41.98
N GLU A 355 -0.53 -35.71 -41.79
CA GLU A 355 0.06 -35.99 -40.47
C GLU A 355 -0.03 -34.78 -39.54
N GLN A 356 0.24 -33.57 -40.03
CA GLN A 356 0.11 -32.33 -39.25
C GLN A 356 -1.33 -32.11 -38.78
N VAL A 357 -2.31 -32.26 -39.69
CA VAL A 357 -3.72 -32.08 -39.34
C VAL A 357 -4.21 -33.18 -38.40
N LEU A 358 -3.82 -34.44 -38.60
CA LEU A 358 -4.22 -35.55 -37.72
C LEU A 358 -3.59 -35.43 -36.32
N THR A 359 -2.35 -34.94 -36.22
CA THR A 359 -1.69 -34.70 -34.92
C THR A 359 -2.43 -33.61 -34.15
N TRP A 360 -2.78 -32.51 -34.81
CA TRP A 360 -3.59 -31.46 -34.19
C TRP A 360 -4.99 -31.98 -33.84
N LEU A 361 -5.63 -32.75 -34.72
CA LEU A 361 -6.99 -33.24 -34.52
C LEU A 361 -7.08 -34.22 -33.34
N LEU A 362 -6.07 -35.08 -33.14
CA LEU A 362 -5.93 -35.88 -31.93
C LEU A 362 -5.84 -35.00 -30.68
N SER A 363 -4.97 -33.99 -30.70
CA SER A 363 -4.82 -33.05 -29.58
C SER A 363 -6.11 -32.27 -29.28
N ALA A 364 -6.88 -31.92 -30.32
CA ALA A 364 -8.12 -31.17 -30.18
C ALA A 364 -9.27 -32.05 -29.67
N GLU A 365 -9.33 -33.33 -30.09
CA GLU A 365 -10.25 -34.33 -29.54
C GLU A 365 -9.96 -34.61 -28.06
N ASP A 366 -8.69 -34.83 -27.69
CA ASP A 366 -8.26 -35.00 -26.30
C ASP A 366 -8.54 -33.74 -25.48
N GLY A 367 -8.29 -32.56 -26.06
CA GLY A 367 -8.58 -31.27 -25.46
C GLY A 367 -10.07 -31.07 -25.15
N LEU A 368 -10.97 -31.49 -26.04
CA LEU A 368 -12.43 -31.42 -25.82
C LEU A 368 -12.88 -32.42 -24.74
N GLN A 369 -12.31 -33.64 -24.73
CA GLN A 369 -12.61 -34.66 -23.73
C GLN A 369 -12.09 -34.29 -22.34
N ALA A 370 -10.96 -33.59 -22.27
CA ALA A 370 -10.37 -33.13 -21.02
C ALA A 370 -11.15 -31.96 -20.37
N GLN A 371 -12.07 -31.30 -21.09
CA GLN A 371 -12.82 -30.20 -20.52
C GLN A 371 -13.78 -30.68 -19.40
N PRO A 372 -13.82 -29.98 -18.25
CA PRO A 372 -14.61 -30.40 -17.09
C PRO A 372 -16.13 -30.39 -17.38
N PRO A 373 -16.95 -31.10 -16.57
CA PRO A 373 -18.41 -30.98 -16.67
C PRO A 373 -18.88 -29.54 -16.35
N ILE A 374 -20.06 -29.17 -16.87
CA ILE A 374 -20.65 -27.84 -16.68
C ILE A 374 -20.94 -27.62 -15.19
N SER A 375 -20.44 -26.51 -14.64
CA SER A 375 -20.61 -26.19 -13.22
C SER A 375 -22.03 -25.68 -12.89
N GLY A 376 -22.40 -25.74 -11.61
CA GLY A 376 -23.60 -25.09 -11.07
C GLY A 376 -23.38 -23.65 -10.61
N ARG A 377 -22.18 -23.07 -10.80
CA ARG A 377 -21.81 -21.72 -10.34
C ARG A 377 -21.62 -20.79 -11.53
N VAL A 378 -22.24 -19.61 -11.48
CA VAL A 378 -22.23 -18.61 -12.58
C VAL A 378 -20.81 -18.28 -13.03
N ASP A 379 -19.90 -18.01 -12.10
CA ASP A 379 -18.54 -17.55 -12.43
C ASP A 379 -17.72 -18.66 -13.12
N GLU A 380 -17.87 -19.90 -12.65
CA GLU A 380 -17.21 -21.06 -13.26
C GLU A 380 -17.78 -21.37 -14.64
N VAL A 381 -19.10 -21.25 -14.82
CA VAL A 381 -19.73 -21.43 -16.14
C VAL A 381 -19.33 -20.32 -17.11
N LYS A 382 -19.16 -19.06 -16.65
CA LYS A 382 -18.61 -17.97 -17.49
C LYS A 382 -17.20 -18.30 -17.97
N GLU A 383 -16.33 -18.79 -17.10
CA GLU A 383 -14.97 -19.17 -17.48
C GLU A 383 -14.97 -20.38 -18.42
N GLN A 384 -15.79 -21.39 -18.15
CA GLN A 384 -15.98 -22.54 -19.04
C GLN A 384 -16.51 -22.10 -20.42
N PHE A 385 -17.43 -21.14 -20.45
CA PHE A 385 -17.96 -20.55 -21.69
C PHE A 385 -16.86 -19.83 -22.47
N HIS A 386 -16.09 -18.92 -21.86
CA HIS A 386 -15.01 -18.21 -22.56
C HIS A 386 -13.85 -19.12 -22.99
N THR A 387 -13.50 -20.11 -22.16
CA THR A 387 -12.50 -21.11 -22.52
C THR A 387 -12.96 -21.92 -23.74
N HIS A 388 -14.24 -22.30 -23.76
CA HIS A 388 -14.82 -23.03 -24.88
C HIS A 388 -15.01 -22.14 -26.13
N GLU A 389 -15.28 -20.84 -25.99
CA GLU A 389 -15.25 -19.87 -27.10
C GLU A 389 -13.86 -19.77 -27.73
N GLY A 390 -12.80 -19.70 -26.92
CA GLY A 390 -11.42 -19.73 -27.42
C GLY A 390 -11.12 -21.01 -28.22
N TYR A 391 -11.56 -22.16 -27.68
CA TYR A 391 -11.48 -23.46 -28.38
C TYR A 391 -12.26 -23.44 -29.71
N MET A 392 -13.45 -22.84 -29.75
CA MET A 392 -14.28 -22.71 -30.97
C MET A 392 -13.61 -21.83 -32.03
N VAL A 393 -12.90 -20.77 -31.62
CA VAL A 393 -12.12 -19.92 -32.53
C VAL A 393 -10.94 -20.69 -33.11
N GLU A 394 -10.20 -21.44 -32.28
CA GLU A 394 -9.11 -22.29 -32.75
C GLU A 394 -9.62 -23.37 -33.72
N LEU A 395 -10.70 -24.04 -33.35
CA LEU A 395 -11.37 -25.04 -34.18
C LEU A 395 -11.72 -24.42 -35.56
N THR A 396 -12.36 -23.26 -35.58
CA THR A 396 -12.73 -22.56 -36.82
C THR A 396 -11.50 -22.19 -37.66
N SER A 397 -10.37 -21.80 -37.04
CA SER A 397 -9.14 -21.46 -37.75
C SER A 397 -8.53 -22.63 -38.53
N GLN A 398 -8.75 -23.87 -38.07
CA GLN A 398 -8.21 -25.09 -38.67
C GLN A 398 -9.07 -25.66 -39.80
N GLN A 399 -10.28 -25.13 -40.00
CA GLN A 399 -11.15 -25.50 -41.11
C GLN A 399 -10.44 -25.36 -42.47
N GLY A 400 -9.63 -24.30 -42.64
CA GLY A 400 -8.85 -24.09 -43.86
C GLY A 400 -7.75 -25.13 -44.06
N SER A 401 -7.10 -25.59 -42.98
CA SER A 401 -6.06 -26.62 -43.03
C SER A 401 -6.63 -27.99 -43.41
N VAL A 402 -7.76 -28.38 -42.82
CA VAL A 402 -8.49 -29.60 -43.17
C VAL A 402 -8.94 -29.54 -44.63
N GLY A 403 -9.49 -28.41 -45.07
CA GLY A 403 -9.88 -28.19 -46.47
C GLY A 403 -8.70 -28.31 -47.45
N ARG A 404 -7.52 -27.80 -47.10
CA ARG A 404 -6.30 -27.93 -47.93
C ARG A 404 -5.86 -29.39 -48.08
N VAL A 405 -5.86 -30.18 -47.01
CA VAL A 405 -5.49 -31.61 -47.08
C VAL A 405 -6.46 -32.40 -47.95
N LEU A 406 -7.77 -32.13 -47.82
CA LEU A 406 -8.79 -32.75 -48.68
C LEU A 406 -8.62 -32.33 -50.14
N GLN A 407 -8.26 -31.08 -50.41
CA GLN A 407 -7.97 -30.60 -51.76
C GLN A 407 -6.72 -31.26 -52.36
N MET A 408 -5.63 -31.38 -51.60
CA MET A 408 -4.39 -32.05 -52.01
C MET A 408 -4.62 -33.54 -52.33
N GLY A 409 -5.40 -34.23 -51.50
CA GLY A 409 -5.81 -35.62 -51.75
C GLY A 409 -6.65 -35.77 -53.03
N ASN A 410 -7.59 -34.85 -53.28
CA ASN A 410 -8.35 -34.83 -54.54
C ASN A 410 -7.46 -34.59 -55.78
N THR A 411 -6.47 -33.69 -55.67
CA THR A 411 -5.51 -33.45 -56.77
C THR A 411 -4.70 -34.71 -57.06
N LEU A 412 -4.21 -35.40 -56.03
CA LEU A 412 -3.49 -36.67 -56.16
C LEU A 412 -4.30 -37.76 -56.87
N LEU A 413 -5.59 -37.90 -56.51
CA LEU A 413 -6.51 -38.85 -57.14
C LEU A 413 -6.82 -38.51 -58.61
N SER A 414 -6.68 -37.24 -59.00
CA SER A 414 -6.96 -36.77 -60.36
C SER A 414 -5.78 -36.86 -61.33
N GLU A 415 -4.54 -36.87 -60.81
CA GLU A 415 -3.31 -36.86 -61.64
C GLU A 415 -2.95 -38.24 -62.23
N GLY A 416 -3.55 -39.33 -61.73
CA GLY A 416 -3.41 -40.70 -62.28
C GLY A 416 -2.00 -41.28 -62.21
N ARG A 417 -1.18 -40.79 -61.26
CA ARG A 417 0.22 -41.22 -61.04
C ARG A 417 0.40 -42.20 -59.88
N LEU A 418 -0.70 -42.62 -59.26
CA LEU A 418 -0.75 -43.52 -58.11
C LEU A 418 -1.16 -44.92 -58.55
N THR A 419 -0.77 -45.94 -57.79
CA THR A 419 -1.32 -47.29 -57.96
C THR A 419 -2.77 -47.37 -57.45
N GLU A 420 -3.56 -48.35 -57.89
CA GLU A 420 -4.93 -48.54 -57.40
C GLU A 420 -4.98 -48.70 -55.86
N GLU A 421 -3.94 -49.30 -55.28
CA GLU A 421 -3.75 -49.46 -53.84
C GLU A 421 -3.50 -48.11 -53.15
N GLU A 422 -2.62 -47.27 -53.69
CA GLU A 422 -2.33 -45.93 -53.16
C GLU A 422 -3.54 -44.99 -53.30
N GLU A 423 -4.30 -45.07 -54.39
CA GLU A 423 -5.53 -44.29 -54.54
C GLU A 423 -6.62 -44.72 -53.54
N SER A 424 -6.72 -46.02 -53.25
CA SER A 424 -7.66 -46.53 -52.24
C SER A 424 -7.30 -46.00 -50.85
N GLU A 425 -6.01 -46.05 -50.50
CA GLU A 425 -5.48 -45.55 -49.22
C GLU A 425 -5.75 -44.05 -49.04
N VAL A 426 -5.47 -43.22 -50.06
CA VAL A 426 -5.73 -41.77 -50.01
C VAL A 426 -7.23 -41.46 -49.82
N ARG A 427 -8.14 -42.22 -50.46
CA ARG A 427 -9.59 -42.04 -50.24
C ARG A 427 -10.00 -42.40 -48.82
N GLU A 428 -9.47 -43.48 -48.26
CA GLU A 428 -9.76 -43.89 -46.88
C GLU A 428 -9.25 -42.86 -45.87
N GLN A 429 -8.03 -42.35 -46.07
CA GLN A 429 -7.43 -41.29 -45.26
C GLN A 429 -8.25 -39.98 -45.30
N MET A 430 -8.73 -39.57 -46.48
CA MET A 430 -9.59 -38.39 -46.62
C MET A 430 -10.96 -38.57 -45.95
N ASN A 431 -11.59 -39.74 -46.09
CA ASN A 431 -12.88 -40.04 -45.46
C ASN A 431 -12.76 -40.05 -43.94
N LEU A 432 -11.70 -40.68 -43.41
CA LEU A 432 -11.42 -40.72 -41.98
C LEU A 432 -11.18 -39.31 -41.42
N LEU A 433 -10.38 -38.50 -42.11
CA LEU A 433 -10.12 -37.11 -41.71
C LEU A 433 -11.42 -36.30 -41.65
N ASN A 434 -12.25 -36.36 -42.69
CA ASN A 434 -13.51 -35.63 -42.75
C ASN A 434 -14.50 -36.09 -41.67
N SER A 435 -14.60 -37.40 -41.42
CA SER A 435 -15.48 -37.95 -40.39
C SER A 435 -15.07 -37.51 -38.99
N ARG A 436 -13.78 -37.56 -38.66
CA ARG A 436 -13.28 -37.17 -37.34
C ARG A 436 -13.44 -35.67 -37.09
N TRP A 437 -13.13 -34.86 -38.10
CA TRP A 437 -13.35 -33.42 -38.08
C TRP A 437 -14.82 -33.05 -37.81
N GLU A 438 -15.75 -33.66 -38.56
CA GLU A 438 -17.17 -33.35 -38.41
C GLU A 438 -17.71 -33.77 -37.05
N HIS A 439 -17.27 -34.93 -36.54
CA HIS A 439 -17.61 -35.38 -35.20
C HIS A 439 -17.14 -34.40 -34.12
N LEU A 440 -15.88 -33.96 -34.19
CA LEU A 440 -15.32 -32.97 -33.27
C LEU A 440 -16.10 -31.65 -33.31
N ARG A 441 -16.43 -31.17 -34.52
CA ARG A 441 -17.19 -29.94 -34.74
C ARG A 441 -18.58 -30.00 -34.12
N VAL A 442 -19.33 -31.08 -34.34
CA VAL A 442 -20.67 -31.25 -33.78
C VAL A 442 -20.61 -31.35 -32.25
N ALA A 443 -19.68 -32.14 -31.70
CA ALA A 443 -19.51 -32.30 -30.26
C ALA A 443 -19.17 -30.97 -29.58
N SER A 444 -18.33 -30.14 -30.20
CA SER A 444 -18.00 -28.80 -29.69
C SER A 444 -19.21 -27.87 -29.74
N MET A 445 -19.98 -27.84 -30.84
CA MET A 445 -21.19 -27.01 -30.92
C MET A 445 -22.25 -27.40 -29.88
N GLU A 446 -22.43 -28.71 -29.63
CA GLU A 446 -23.36 -29.19 -28.61
C GLU A 446 -22.93 -28.75 -27.20
N ARG A 447 -21.62 -28.78 -26.91
CA ARG A 447 -21.08 -28.30 -25.64
C ARG A 447 -21.26 -26.79 -25.47
N GLN A 448 -20.99 -25.99 -26.49
CA GLN A 448 -21.25 -24.54 -26.49
C GLN A 448 -22.73 -24.23 -26.19
N SER A 449 -23.66 -24.97 -26.79
CA SER A 449 -25.11 -24.80 -26.53
C SER A 449 -25.48 -25.11 -25.07
N LYS A 450 -24.93 -26.18 -24.49
CA LYS A 450 -25.20 -26.55 -23.09
C LYS A 450 -24.60 -25.54 -22.10
N LEU A 451 -23.40 -25.04 -22.37
CA LEU A 451 -22.77 -24.00 -21.57
C LEU A 451 -23.60 -22.71 -21.59
N HIS A 452 -24.12 -22.35 -22.76
CA HIS A 452 -24.99 -21.20 -22.94
C HIS A 452 -26.30 -21.32 -22.13
N GLU A 453 -27.00 -22.45 -22.24
CA GLU A 453 -28.24 -22.71 -21.49
C GLU A 453 -28.01 -22.62 -19.97
N ALA A 454 -26.99 -23.31 -19.47
CA ALA A 454 -26.64 -23.30 -18.05
C ALA A 454 -26.28 -21.89 -17.55
N LEU A 455 -25.56 -21.11 -18.36
CA LEU A 455 -25.18 -19.75 -18.00
C LEU A 455 -26.39 -18.83 -17.88
N MET A 456 -27.32 -18.93 -18.83
CA MET A 456 -28.56 -18.13 -18.83
C MET A 456 -29.43 -18.46 -17.62
N ASP A 457 -29.65 -19.74 -17.34
CA ASP A 457 -30.47 -20.17 -16.20
C ASP A 457 -29.90 -19.68 -14.86
N LEU A 458 -28.59 -19.86 -14.66
CA LEU A 458 -27.92 -19.45 -13.43
C LEU A 458 -27.93 -17.92 -13.26
N GLN A 459 -27.72 -17.15 -14.33
CA GLN A 459 -27.79 -15.68 -14.28
C GLN A 459 -29.20 -15.17 -13.97
N HIS A 460 -30.24 -15.77 -14.57
CA HIS A 460 -31.63 -15.43 -14.25
C HIS A 460 -31.98 -15.78 -12.80
N GLN A 461 -31.47 -16.90 -12.28
CA GLN A 461 -31.64 -17.29 -10.89
C GLN A 461 -31.00 -16.28 -9.93
N GLN A 462 -29.77 -15.82 -10.21
CA GLN A 462 -29.11 -14.79 -9.39
C GLN A 462 -29.88 -13.46 -9.38
N LEU A 463 -30.38 -13.01 -10.55
CA LEU A 463 -31.21 -11.80 -10.63
C LEU A 463 -32.47 -11.88 -9.79
N LYS A 464 -33.14 -13.04 -9.82
CA LYS A 464 -34.35 -13.26 -9.01
C LYS A 464 -34.01 -13.24 -7.52
N GLN A 465 -32.96 -13.93 -7.11
CA GLN A 465 -32.52 -13.96 -5.72
C GLN A 465 -32.15 -12.57 -5.18
N LEU A 466 -31.46 -11.74 -5.98
CA LEU A 466 -31.18 -10.36 -5.61
C LEU A 466 -32.48 -9.54 -5.50
N THR A 467 -33.41 -9.71 -6.43
CA THR A 467 -34.71 -9.02 -6.40
C THR A 467 -35.48 -9.35 -5.11
N ASP A 468 -35.60 -10.64 -4.78
CA ASP A 468 -36.32 -11.12 -3.59
C ASP A 468 -35.63 -10.61 -2.31
N TRP A 469 -34.29 -10.62 -2.27
CA TRP A 469 -33.53 -10.10 -1.14
C TRP A 469 -33.72 -8.58 -0.97
N LEU A 470 -33.66 -7.81 -2.06
CA LEU A 470 -33.88 -6.36 -2.02
C LEU A 470 -35.27 -6.01 -1.47
N GLU A 471 -36.31 -6.75 -1.87
CA GLU A 471 -37.68 -6.54 -1.36
C GLU A 471 -37.77 -6.77 0.16
N LEU A 472 -37.14 -7.84 0.66
CA LEU A 472 -37.10 -8.14 2.10
C LEU A 472 -36.31 -7.09 2.88
N THR A 473 -35.17 -6.66 2.36
CA THR A 473 -34.31 -5.66 2.98
C THR A 473 -34.96 -4.28 3.00
N GLU A 474 -35.59 -3.87 1.90
CA GLU A 474 -36.38 -2.62 1.83
C GLU A 474 -37.54 -2.64 2.84
N ALA A 475 -38.22 -3.77 3.00
CA ALA A 475 -39.26 -3.93 4.01
C ALA A 475 -38.69 -3.85 5.44
N ARG A 476 -37.52 -4.43 5.69
CA ARG A 476 -36.80 -4.32 6.98
C ARG A 476 -36.42 -2.88 7.27
N ILE A 477 -35.83 -2.18 6.30
CA ILE A 477 -35.45 -0.77 6.41
C ILE A 477 -36.66 0.11 6.73
N LYS A 478 -37.78 -0.06 6.04
CA LYS A 478 -39.02 0.69 6.33
C LYS A 478 -39.50 0.50 7.77
N ARG A 479 -39.37 -0.71 8.33
CA ARG A 479 -39.71 -0.96 9.75
C ARG A 479 -38.75 -0.24 10.69
N MET A 480 -37.44 -0.33 10.43
CA MET A 480 -36.41 0.32 11.23
C MET A 480 -36.48 1.85 11.17
N GLU A 481 -36.93 2.41 10.04
CA GLU A 481 -37.17 3.85 9.86
C GLU A 481 -38.40 4.33 10.62
N ALA A 482 -39.47 3.51 10.65
CA ALA A 482 -40.69 3.80 11.40
C ALA A 482 -40.51 3.68 12.91
N GLU A 483 -39.50 2.95 13.37
CA GLU A 483 -39.20 2.76 14.78
C GLU A 483 -38.61 4.05 15.40
N PRO A 484 -39.20 4.56 16.49
CA PRO A 484 -38.69 5.76 17.15
C PRO A 484 -37.33 5.46 17.79
N LEU A 485 -36.45 6.46 17.78
CA LEU A 485 -35.14 6.38 18.43
C LEU A 485 -35.32 6.54 19.96
N GLY A 486 -34.68 5.70 20.78
CA GLY A 486 -34.93 5.64 22.24
C GLY A 486 -36.23 4.89 22.61
N PRO A 487 -36.80 5.06 23.81
CA PRO A 487 -36.71 6.21 24.72
C PRO A 487 -35.58 6.23 25.76
N ASP A 488 -34.73 5.20 25.87
CA ASP A 488 -33.54 5.23 26.73
C ASP A 488 -32.28 4.70 26.04
N LEU A 489 -31.14 4.76 26.74
CA LEU A 489 -29.83 4.41 26.20
C LEU A 489 -29.78 2.93 25.75
N GLU A 490 -30.47 2.02 26.43
CA GLU A 490 -30.46 0.60 26.08
C GLU A 490 -31.24 0.33 24.80
N ASP A 491 -32.36 1.05 24.57
CA ASP A 491 -33.09 0.99 23.30
C ASP A 491 -32.21 1.43 22.12
N VAL A 492 -31.46 2.54 22.28
CA VAL A 492 -30.55 3.04 21.23
C VAL A 492 -29.41 2.05 20.96
N LYS A 493 -28.85 1.42 22.00
CA LYS A 493 -27.83 0.36 21.84
C LYS A 493 -28.39 -0.83 21.07
N HIS A 494 -29.60 -1.28 21.39
CA HIS A 494 -30.27 -2.35 20.65
C HIS A 494 -30.48 -1.99 19.17
N GLN A 495 -30.91 -0.76 18.88
CA GLN A 495 -31.06 -0.28 17.51
C GLN A 495 -29.72 -0.21 16.74
N VAL A 496 -28.62 0.09 17.42
CA VAL A 496 -27.26 0.01 16.85
C VAL A 496 -26.88 -1.43 16.52
N GLU A 497 -27.22 -2.40 17.36
CA GLU A 497 -26.97 -3.82 17.10
C GLU A 497 -27.80 -4.35 15.93
N GLU A 498 -29.09 -4.04 15.88
CA GLU A 498 -29.96 -4.40 14.74
C GLU A 498 -29.47 -3.80 13.42
N HIS A 499 -28.94 -2.58 13.46
CA HIS A 499 -28.32 -1.95 12.30
C HIS A 499 -27.02 -2.64 11.88
N LYS A 500 -26.16 -3.05 12.83
CA LYS A 500 -24.96 -3.86 12.52
C LYS A 500 -25.32 -5.16 11.80
N LEU A 501 -26.36 -5.85 12.24
CA LEU A 501 -26.83 -7.07 11.58
C LEU A 501 -27.29 -6.82 10.14
N LEU A 502 -28.02 -5.73 9.91
CA LEU A 502 -28.38 -5.30 8.55
C LEU A 502 -27.11 -5.02 7.72
N GLN A 503 -26.11 -4.38 8.32
CA GLN A 503 -24.84 -4.10 7.65
C GLN A 503 -24.13 -5.40 7.22
N GLU A 504 -24.03 -6.39 8.10
CA GLU A 504 -23.46 -7.71 7.80
C GLU A 504 -24.20 -8.42 6.65
N ASP A 505 -25.54 -8.34 6.65
CA ASP A 505 -26.37 -8.89 5.57
C ASP A 505 -26.03 -8.23 4.23
N LEU A 506 -25.88 -6.89 4.19
CA LEU A 506 -25.47 -6.15 2.99
C LEU A 506 -24.06 -6.58 2.52
N GLU A 507 -23.09 -6.77 3.42
CA GLU A 507 -21.74 -7.21 3.05
C GLU A 507 -21.75 -8.59 2.40
N SER A 508 -22.57 -9.50 2.93
CA SER A 508 -22.73 -10.84 2.36
C SER A 508 -23.35 -10.81 0.96
N GLU A 509 -24.32 -9.93 0.76
CA GLU A 509 -25.07 -9.82 -0.50
C GLU A 509 -24.27 -9.12 -1.61
N GLN A 510 -23.30 -8.27 -1.26
CA GLN A 510 -22.41 -7.60 -2.21
C GLN A 510 -21.68 -8.58 -3.14
N VAL A 511 -21.37 -9.80 -2.67
CA VAL A 511 -20.75 -10.85 -3.49
C VAL A 511 -21.67 -11.24 -4.67
N ARG A 512 -22.98 -11.33 -4.42
CA ARG A 512 -23.99 -11.63 -5.44
C ARG A 512 -24.17 -10.48 -6.43
N VAL A 513 -24.14 -9.25 -5.93
CA VAL A 513 -24.17 -8.04 -6.76
C VAL A 513 -22.95 -8.00 -7.69
N ASN A 514 -21.76 -8.35 -7.20
CA ASN A 514 -20.53 -8.39 -8.00
C ASN A 514 -20.54 -9.49 -9.09
N SER A 515 -21.25 -10.61 -8.88
CA SER A 515 -21.34 -11.65 -9.93
C SER A 515 -22.26 -11.23 -11.09
N LEU A 516 -23.17 -10.27 -10.84
CA LEU A 516 -24.13 -9.72 -11.80
C LEU A 516 -23.58 -8.53 -12.62
N THR A 517 -22.45 -7.91 -12.25
CA THR A 517 -21.87 -6.79 -13.02
C THR A 517 -21.34 -7.20 -14.39
N HIS A 518 -21.00 -8.48 -14.57
CA HIS A 518 -20.47 -9.04 -15.81
C HIS A 518 -21.40 -10.12 -16.37
N MET A 519 -22.70 -9.82 -16.52
CA MET A 519 -23.65 -10.73 -17.16
C MET A 519 -23.30 -10.94 -18.63
N VAL A 520 -23.48 -12.17 -19.09
CA VAL A 520 -23.23 -12.56 -20.48
C VAL A 520 -24.58 -12.60 -21.18
N VAL A 521 -24.77 -11.75 -22.18
CA VAL A 521 -26.01 -11.70 -22.96
C VAL A 521 -25.72 -12.19 -24.36
N VAL A 522 -26.32 -13.31 -24.74
CA VAL A 522 -26.21 -13.82 -26.11
C VAL A 522 -27.40 -13.30 -26.88
N VAL A 523 -27.08 -12.60 -27.96
CA VAL A 523 -28.04 -12.00 -28.88
C VAL A 523 -28.25 -13.00 -30.02
N ASP A 524 -29.46 -13.53 -30.19
CA ASP A 524 -29.79 -14.26 -31.41
C ASP A 524 -29.99 -13.26 -32.57
N GLU A 525 -29.77 -13.70 -33.81
CA GLU A 525 -29.86 -12.84 -35.01
C GLU A 525 -31.27 -12.21 -35.21
N ASN A 526 -32.30 -12.72 -34.54
CA ASN A 526 -33.69 -12.27 -34.61
C ASN A 526 -34.11 -11.36 -33.42
N SER A 527 -33.36 -11.34 -32.31
CA SER A 527 -33.68 -10.61 -31.07
C SER A 527 -32.68 -9.50 -30.70
N GLY A 528 -31.52 -9.47 -31.40
CA GLY A 528 -30.69 -8.31 -31.75
C GLY A 528 -30.44 -7.25 -30.65
N ASP A 529 -31.42 -6.37 -30.48
CA ASP A 529 -31.27 -5.14 -29.71
C ASP A 529 -32.35 -4.97 -28.62
N SER A 530 -33.44 -5.76 -28.61
CA SER A 530 -34.54 -5.58 -27.64
C SER A 530 -34.35 -6.40 -26.36
N ALA A 531 -33.78 -7.61 -26.46
CA ALA A 531 -33.59 -8.48 -25.29
C ALA A 531 -32.48 -7.97 -24.36
N THR A 532 -31.42 -7.40 -24.94
CA THR A 532 -30.32 -6.72 -24.23
C THR A 532 -30.82 -5.47 -23.50
N ALA A 533 -31.59 -4.61 -24.17
CA ALA A 533 -32.13 -3.39 -23.58
C ALA A 533 -33.06 -3.65 -22.38
N VAL A 534 -33.91 -4.67 -22.45
CA VAL A 534 -34.81 -5.04 -21.33
C VAL A 534 -34.01 -5.54 -20.11
N LEU A 535 -32.93 -6.28 -20.35
CA LEU A 535 -32.07 -6.77 -19.29
C LEU A 535 -31.24 -5.65 -18.65
N GLU A 536 -30.72 -4.72 -19.46
CA GLU A 536 -30.05 -3.49 -19.00
C GLU A 536 -30.95 -2.66 -18.10
N GLU A 537 -32.21 -2.41 -18.52
CA GLU A 537 -33.17 -1.66 -17.73
C GLU A 537 -33.45 -2.33 -16.38
N LYS A 538 -33.63 -3.66 -16.38
CA LYS A 538 -33.85 -4.42 -15.15
C LYS A 538 -32.65 -4.37 -14.20
N LEU A 539 -31.44 -4.49 -14.73
CA LEU A 539 -30.20 -4.39 -13.95
C LEU A 539 -29.99 -2.99 -13.38
N GLN A 540 -30.27 -1.95 -14.17
CA GLN A 540 -30.22 -0.56 -13.72
C GLN A 540 -31.18 -0.32 -12.56
N HIS A 541 -32.42 -0.80 -12.67
CA HIS A 541 -33.41 -0.65 -11.61
C HIS A 541 -33.02 -1.37 -10.31
N LEU A 542 -32.47 -2.59 -10.39
CA LEU A 542 -31.90 -3.27 -9.22
C LEU A 542 -30.71 -2.50 -8.65
N GLY A 543 -29.94 -1.88 -9.55
CA GLY A 543 -28.84 -0.99 -9.25
C GLY A 543 -29.21 0.18 -8.35
N ASP A 544 -30.23 0.92 -8.77
CA ASP A 544 -30.73 2.10 -8.07
C ASP A 544 -31.31 1.73 -6.69
N ARG A 545 -32.03 0.60 -6.60
CA ARG A 545 -32.57 0.07 -5.34
C ARG A 545 -31.47 -0.29 -4.34
N TRP A 546 -30.45 -1.02 -4.79
CA TRP A 546 -29.28 -1.36 -3.97
C TRP A 546 -28.56 -0.10 -3.45
N ALA A 547 -28.32 0.87 -4.34
CA ALA A 547 -27.67 2.13 -3.97
C ALA A 547 -28.48 2.91 -2.92
N ALA A 548 -29.81 2.92 -3.03
CA ALA A 548 -30.69 3.56 -2.05
C ALA A 548 -30.59 2.90 -0.67
N ILE A 549 -30.55 1.56 -0.62
CA ILE A 549 -30.36 0.80 0.63
C ILE A 549 -29.00 1.12 1.25
N CYS A 550 -27.90 1.07 0.49
CA CYS A 550 -26.57 1.40 1.01
C CYS A 550 -26.52 2.82 1.58
N LYS A 551 -27.05 3.80 0.85
CA LYS A 551 -27.10 5.19 1.29
C LYS A 551 -27.88 5.34 2.60
N TRP A 552 -29.07 4.76 2.67
CA TRP A 552 -29.90 4.82 3.88
C TRP A 552 -29.20 4.18 5.08
N THR A 553 -28.59 3.00 4.89
CA THR A 553 -27.85 2.30 5.95
C THR A 553 -26.70 3.16 6.48
N GLU A 554 -25.93 3.82 5.61
CA GLU A 554 -24.84 4.73 6.03
C GLU A 554 -25.36 5.96 6.79
N GLU A 555 -26.40 6.62 6.29
CA GLU A 555 -27.01 7.79 6.95
C GLU A 555 -27.60 7.42 8.32
N ARG A 556 -28.27 6.27 8.41
CA ARG A 556 -28.84 5.75 9.66
C ARG A 556 -27.76 5.42 10.69
N TRP A 557 -26.63 4.86 10.27
CA TRP A 557 -25.50 4.57 11.15
C TRP A 557 -24.95 5.83 11.81
N VAL A 558 -24.70 6.88 11.01
CA VAL A 558 -24.18 8.17 11.51
C VAL A 558 -25.14 8.77 12.53
N LEU A 559 -26.43 8.76 12.22
CA LEU A 559 -27.48 9.26 13.13
C LEU A 559 -27.49 8.49 14.46
N LEU A 560 -27.45 7.14 14.42
CA LEU A 560 -27.44 6.31 15.62
C LEU A 560 -26.21 6.55 16.49
N GLN A 561 -25.03 6.71 15.87
CA GLN A 561 -23.79 7.01 16.59
C GLN A 561 -23.81 8.38 17.27
N GLU A 562 -24.31 9.41 16.58
CA GLU A 562 -24.47 10.75 17.16
C GLU A 562 -25.38 10.70 18.40
N ILE A 563 -26.52 10.02 18.29
CA ILE A 563 -27.49 9.90 19.37
C ILE A 563 -26.93 9.09 20.54
N LEU A 564 -26.23 7.99 20.27
CA LEU A 564 -25.59 7.16 21.28
C LEU A 564 -24.60 7.96 22.12
N LEU A 565 -23.75 8.77 21.47
CA LEU A 565 -22.76 9.61 22.15
C LEU A 565 -23.42 10.66 23.04
N LYS A 566 -24.45 11.35 22.54
CA LYS A 566 -25.21 12.34 23.32
C LYS A 566 -25.85 11.69 24.56
N TRP A 567 -26.34 10.46 24.41
CA TRP A 567 -26.94 9.71 25.52
C TRP A 567 -25.92 9.29 26.59
N GLN A 568 -24.74 8.84 26.16
CA GLN A 568 -23.65 8.49 27.07
C GLN A 568 -23.24 9.71 27.91
N HIS A 569 -22.98 10.85 27.26
CA HIS A 569 -22.63 12.09 27.96
C HIS A 569 -23.70 12.55 28.97
N PHE A 570 -24.98 12.52 28.59
CA PHE A 570 -26.05 12.86 29.52
C PHE A 570 -26.11 11.90 30.71
N THR A 571 -25.99 10.59 30.46
CA THR A 571 -26.10 9.57 31.51
C THR A 571 -24.93 9.62 32.48
N GLU A 572 -23.70 9.84 31.98
CA GLU A 572 -22.50 10.02 32.79
C GLU A 572 -22.60 11.25 33.71
N GLU A 573 -22.93 12.42 33.14
CA GLU A 573 -23.10 13.64 33.94
C GLU A 573 -24.25 13.48 34.94
N GLN A 574 -25.35 12.81 34.56
CA GLN A 574 -26.48 12.54 35.45
C GLN A 574 -26.03 11.67 36.63
N PHE A 575 -25.30 10.60 36.37
CA PHE A 575 -24.82 9.67 37.38
C PHE A 575 -23.87 10.34 38.38
N LEU A 576 -22.92 11.12 37.89
CA LEU A 576 -21.98 11.87 38.74
C LEU A 576 -22.71 12.88 39.64
N PHE A 577 -23.71 13.57 39.10
CA PHE A 577 -24.50 14.54 39.85
C PHE A 577 -25.41 13.86 40.88
N ASP A 578 -26.04 12.74 40.52
CA ASP A 578 -26.88 11.94 41.41
C ASP A 578 -26.08 11.39 42.61
N SER A 579 -24.89 10.82 42.34
CA SER A 579 -23.99 10.33 43.38
C SER A 579 -23.57 11.44 44.36
N TRP A 580 -23.24 12.62 43.83
CA TRP A 580 -22.94 13.78 44.65
C TRP A 580 -24.15 14.26 45.49
N LEU A 581 -25.35 14.27 44.91
CA LEU A 581 -26.58 14.61 45.64
C LEU A 581 -26.84 13.65 46.80
N VAL A 582 -26.70 12.35 46.58
CA VAL A 582 -26.86 11.32 47.64
C VAL A 582 -25.89 11.57 48.80
N GLU A 583 -24.62 11.87 48.48
CA GLU A 583 -23.59 12.15 49.49
C GLU A 583 -23.97 13.36 50.37
N LYS A 584 -24.43 14.45 49.75
CA LYS A 584 -24.81 15.68 50.47
C LYS A 584 -26.12 15.51 51.24
N GLU A 585 -27.10 14.80 50.69
CA GLU A 585 -28.35 14.44 51.37
C GLU A 585 -28.07 13.63 52.65
N GLU A 586 -27.18 12.63 52.58
CA GLU A 586 -26.80 11.81 53.74
C GLU A 586 -26.05 12.65 54.79
N LEU A 587 -25.17 13.56 54.36
CA LEU A 587 -24.44 14.44 55.27
C LEU A 587 -25.39 15.38 56.05
N VAL A 588 -26.39 15.97 55.37
CA VAL A 588 -27.39 16.82 56.03
C VAL A 588 -28.30 15.99 56.94
N ARG A 589 -28.70 14.79 56.52
CA ARG A 589 -29.52 13.86 57.32
C ARG A 589 -28.81 13.41 58.60
N SER A 590 -27.50 13.14 58.51
CA SER A 590 -26.65 12.81 59.67
C SER A 590 -26.64 13.95 60.69
N ILE A 591 -26.51 15.21 60.24
CA ILE A 591 -26.56 16.39 61.10
C ILE A 591 -27.94 16.53 61.77
N GLN A 592 -29.02 16.32 61.02
CA GLN A 592 -30.40 16.43 61.54
C GLN A 592 -30.71 15.40 62.64
N SER A 593 -30.13 14.19 62.55
CA SER A 593 -30.33 13.11 63.54
C SER A 593 -29.54 13.27 64.84
N SER A 594 -28.68 14.28 64.93
CA SER A 594 -27.80 14.48 66.09
C SER A 594 -28.56 15.13 67.26
N ASP A 595 -28.65 14.44 68.40
CA ASP A 595 -29.15 15.02 69.65
C ASP A 595 -28.11 16.02 70.19
N PHE A 596 -28.21 17.27 69.77
CA PHE A 596 -27.26 18.33 70.13
C PHE A 596 -27.23 18.57 71.65
N LYS A 597 -26.21 18.05 72.34
CA LYS A 597 -26.02 18.18 73.80
C LYS A 597 -24.95 19.21 74.20
N ASP A 598 -24.03 19.53 73.30
CA ASP A 598 -22.93 20.49 73.50
C ASP A 598 -23.00 21.66 72.50
N GLN A 599 -22.74 22.88 72.97
CA GLN A 599 -22.72 24.10 72.17
C GLN A 599 -21.62 24.07 71.09
N ASN A 600 -20.51 23.37 71.35
CA ASN A 600 -19.43 23.19 70.36
C ASN A 600 -19.84 22.27 69.21
N GLU A 601 -20.64 21.22 69.47
CA GLU A 601 -21.18 20.34 68.43
C GLU A 601 -22.19 21.07 67.55
N MET A 602 -23.02 21.95 68.12
CA MET A 602 -23.92 22.82 67.36
C MET A 602 -23.17 23.78 66.42
N VAL A 603 -22.10 24.42 66.90
CA VAL A 603 -21.28 25.34 66.09
C VAL A 603 -20.52 24.58 64.99
N ALA A 604 -19.99 23.39 65.28
CA ALA A 604 -19.37 22.54 64.26
C ALA A 604 -20.37 22.11 63.17
N SER A 605 -21.61 21.83 63.56
CA SER A 605 -22.70 21.45 62.65
C SER A 605 -23.13 22.61 61.76
N LEU A 606 -23.22 23.84 62.29
CA LEU A 606 -23.46 25.05 61.49
C LEU A 606 -22.35 25.31 60.46
N LYS A 607 -21.08 25.05 60.81
CA LYS A 607 -19.96 25.16 59.84
C LYS A 607 -20.07 24.14 58.72
N LYS A 608 -20.43 22.89 59.03
CA LYS A 608 -20.66 21.84 58.02
C LYS A 608 -21.81 22.22 57.08
N LEU A 609 -22.92 22.74 57.61
CA LEU A 609 -24.05 23.22 56.80
C LEU A 609 -23.65 24.41 55.89
N ALA A 610 -22.81 25.33 56.37
CA ALA A 610 -22.31 26.43 55.53
C ALA A 610 -21.44 25.95 54.36
N VAL A 611 -20.64 24.88 54.56
CA VAL A 611 -19.86 24.25 53.48
C VAL A 611 -20.78 23.60 52.45
N VAL A 612 -21.80 22.85 52.88
CA VAL A 612 -22.77 22.24 51.95
C VAL A 612 -23.51 23.32 51.15
N LYS A 613 -23.82 24.47 51.76
CA LYS A 613 -24.43 25.61 51.07
C LYS A 613 -23.54 26.15 49.93
N ALA A 614 -22.25 26.31 50.20
CA ALA A 614 -21.29 26.76 49.18
C ALA A 614 -21.11 25.72 48.06
N ASP A 615 -21.07 24.43 48.40
CA ASP A 615 -21.00 23.34 47.41
C ASP A 615 -22.23 23.33 46.49
N LEU A 616 -23.43 23.56 47.05
CA LEU A 616 -24.68 23.72 46.29
C LEU A 616 -24.62 24.93 45.33
N GLU A 617 -24.08 26.06 45.75
CA GLU A 617 -23.92 27.21 44.84
C GLU A 617 -22.99 26.87 43.66
N MET A 618 -21.90 26.15 43.91
CA MET A 618 -20.94 25.74 42.87
C MET A 618 -21.48 24.64 41.93
N LYS A 619 -22.37 23.77 42.42
CA LYS A 619 -22.94 22.67 41.64
C LYS A 619 -24.18 23.03 40.82
N ARG A 620 -24.71 24.25 40.97
CA ARG A 620 -25.84 24.74 40.16
C ARG A 620 -25.59 24.68 38.65
N GLN A 621 -24.38 25.04 38.22
CA GLN A 621 -23.98 24.98 36.81
C GLN A 621 -24.04 23.55 36.20
N THR A 622 -23.91 22.51 37.03
CA THR A 622 -24.03 21.11 36.57
C THR A 622 -25.48 20.77 36.24
N MET A 623 -26.45 21.31 36.99
CA MET A 623 -27.88 21.18 36.66
C MET A 623 -28.20 21.86 35.33
N ASP A 624 -27.68 23.08 35.11
CA ASP A 624 -27.86 23.80 33.85
C ASP A 624 -27.28 23.02 32.67
N ARG A 625 -26.12 22.38 32.86
CA ARG A 625 -25.48 21.52 31.87
C ARG A 625 -26.31 20.27 31.56
N LEU A 626 -26.90 19.62 32.56
CA LEU A 626 -27.80 18.47 32.36
C LEU A 626 -29.05 18.87 31.57
N CYS A 627 -29.62 20.04 31.84
CA CYS A 627 -30.73 20.60 31.06
C CYS A 627 -30.33 20.86 29.59
N ALA A 628 -29.15 21.40 29.34
CA ALA A 628 -28.64 21.62 27.98
C ALA A 628 -28.42 20.31 27.21
N LEU A 629 -27.81 19.30 27.85
CA LEU A 629 -27.60 17.98 27.24
C LEU A 629 -28.92 17.27 26.94
N SER A 630 -29.91 17.38 27.83
CA SER A 630 -31.27 16.88 27.60
C SER A 630 -31.93 17.56 26.39
N GLN A 631 -31.82 18.88 26.26
CA GLN A 631 -32.35 19.61 25.11
C GLN A 631 -31.68 19.20 23.78
N ASP A 632 -30.36 19.00 23.78
CA ASP A 632 -29.64 18.53 22.59
C ASP A 632 -30.09 17.12 22.17
N LEU A 633 -30.26 16.20 23.13
CA LEU A 633 -30.85 14.88 22.91
C LEU A 633 -32.26 14.94 22.31
N LEU A 634 -33.12 15.79 22.87
CA LEU A 634 -34.49 15.95 22.39
C LEU A 634 -34.57 16.51 20.97
N SER A 635 -33.66 17.44 20.64
CA SER A 635 -33.57 17.99 19.29
C SER A 635 -33.19 16.94 18.25
N SER A 636 -32.41 15.93 18.65
CA SER A 636 -31.86 14.89 17.79
C SER A 636 -32.84 13.73 17.57
N VAL A 637 -33.56 13.33 18.62
CA VAL A 637 -34.30 12.06 18.66
C VAL A 637 -35.80 12.20 18.32
N LYS A 638 -36.38 13.41 18.38
CA LYS A 638 -37.80 13.71 18.04
C LYS A 638 -38.83 12.70 18.59
N ASN A 639 -38.54 12.07 19.72
CA ASN A 639 -39.41 11.10 20.37
C ASN A 639 -40.14 11.76 21.56
N LYS A 640 -41.46 11.67 21.61
CA LYS A 640 -42.27 12.25 22.69
C LYS A 640 -42.14 11.50 24.01
N GLU A 641 -41.96 10.18 23.96
CA GLU A 641 -41.77 9.37 25.16
C GLU A 641 -40.42 9.66 25.82
N LEU A 642 -39.39 9.90 25.00
CA LEU A 642 -38.09 10.40 25.46
C LEU A 642 -38.23 11.72 26.22
N ALA A 643 -38.96 12.69 25.65
CA ALA A 643 -39.20 13.99 26.28
C ALA A 643 -39.73 13.85 27.69
N HIS A 644 -40.78 13.05 27.85
CA HIS A 644 -41.37 12.80 29.16
C HIS A 644 -40.42 12.08 30.12
N LYS A 645 -39.63 11.09 29.66
CA LYS A 645 -38.65 10.40 30.52
C LYS A 645 -37.52 11.33 30.97
N LEU A 646 -36.96 12.14 30.08
CA LEU A 646 -35.88 13.10 30.40
C LEU A 646 -36.39 14.23 31.30
N GLU A 647 -37.57 14.78 31.02
CA GLU A 647 -38.24 15.76 31.88
C GLU A 647 -38.46 15.20 33.29
N ALA A 648 -38.99 13.98 33.42
CA ALA A 648 -39.19 13.34 34.72
C ALA A 648 -37.87 13.09 35.48
N ARG A 649 -36.78 12.76 34.78
CA ARG A 649 -35.45 12.60 35.39
C ARG A 649 -34.91 13.93 35.91
N LEU A 650 -34.98 14.99 35.11
CA LEU A 650 -34.53 16.33 35.52
C LEU A 650 -35.39 16.87 36.67
N GLU A 651 -36.71 16.67 36.63
CA GLU A 651 -37.63 17.06 37.70
C GLU A 651 -37.32 16.33 39.01
N ASN A 652 -36.98 15.04 38.96
CA ASN A 652 -36.57 14.30 40.15
C ASN A 652 -35.29 14.88 40.78
N LEU A 653 -34.29 15.22 39.96
CA LEU A 653 -33.06 15.86 40.43
C LEU A 653 -33.32 17.26 40.99
N ALA A 654 -34.17 18.04 40.33
CA ALA A 654 -34.57 19.38 40.80
C ALA A 654 -35.32 19.31 42.13
N GLN A 655 -36.28 18.38 42.27
CA GLN A 655 -37.02 18.19 43.51
C GLN A 655 -36.10 17.78 44.67
N ARG A 656 -35.15 16.88 44.42
CA ARG A 656 -34.16 16.46 45.43
C ARG A 656 -33.23 17.60 45.82
N TRP A 657 -32.77 18.38 44.84
CA TRP A 657 -32.00 19.59 45.06
C TRP A 657 -32.74 20.59 45.95
N ASP A 658 -33.99 20.92 45.62
CA ASP A 658 -34.81 21.87 46.38
C ASP A 658 -35.10 21.36 47.80
N THR A 659 -35.37 20.06 47.94
CA THR A 659 -35.56 19.42 49.25
C THR A 659 -34.29 19.53 50.11
N LEU A 660 -33.12 19.30 49.51
CA LEU A 660 -31.84 19.43 50.20
C LEU A 660 -31.58 20.89 50.63
N VAL A 661 -31.87 21.86 49.77
CA VAL A 661 -31.78 23.30 50.10
C VAL A 661 -32.71 23.65 51.26
N HIS A 662 -33.96 23.20 51.23
CA HIS A 662 -34.93 23.45 52.31
C HIS A 662 -34.47 22.81 53.63
N LEU A 663 -34.05 21.54 53.62
CA LEU A 663 -33.54 20.85 54.80
C LEU A 663 -32.31 21.55 55.38
N LEU A 664 -31.45 22.10 54.52
CA LEU A 664 -30.28 22.84 54.94
C LEU A 664 -30.66 24.16 55.63
N GLU A 665 -31.60 24.92 55.07
CA GLU A 665 -32.10 26.17 55.67
C GLU A 665 -32.85 25.92 56.98
N GLU A 666 -33.66 24.87 57.04
CA GLU A 666 -34.41 24.48 58.23
C GLU A 666 -33.46 24.05 59.36
N ASN A 667 -32.52 23.16 59.09
CA ASN A 667 -31.51 22.72 60.07
C ASN A 667 -30.62 23.89 60.53
N SER A 668 -30.21 24.77 59.62
CA SER A 668 -29.42 25.95 59.97
C SER A 668 -30.19 26.90 60.89
N SER A 669 -31.49 27.09 60.64
CA SER A 669 -32.36 27.95 61.44
C SER A 669 -32.67 27.33 62.80
N GLN A 670 -32.97 26.03 62.87
CA GLN A 670 -33.22 25.31 64.12
C GLN A 670 -31.99 25.35 65.04
N ILE A 671 -30.80 25.01 64.52
CA ILE A 671 -29.55 25.04 65.31
C ILE A 671 -29.21 26.49 65.74
N SER A 672 -29.45 27.48 64.88
CA SER A 672 -29.23 28.89 65.23
C SER A 672 -30.15 29.36 66.36
N LEU A 673 -31.42 28.93 66.37
CA LEU A 673 -32.40 29.27 67.40
C LEU A 673 -32.06 28.62 68.76
N THR A 674 -31.64 27.35 68.79
CA THR A 674 -31.19 26.68 70.03
C THR A 674 -29.91 27.30 70.58
N VAL A 675 -28.97 27.72 69.74
CA VAL A 675 -27.76 28.45 70.16
C VAL A 675 -28.12 29.80 70.80
N THR A 676 -29.19 30.47 70.36
CA THR A 676 -29.67 31.73 70.95
C THR A 676 -30.54 31.57 72.20
N ALA A 677 -31.07 30.38 72.51
CA ALA A 677 -32.03 30.15 73.60
C ALA A 677 -31.41 29.69 74.94
N SER A 678 -30.08 29.61 75.06
CA SER A 678 -29.41 29.30 76.33
C SER A 678 -29.31 30.56 77.22
N PRO A 679 -29.66 30.52 78.52
CA PRO A 679 -29.93 31.72 79.32
C PRO A 679 -28.65 32.46 79.72
N ALA A 680 -28.55 33.73 79.31
CA ALA A 680 -27.84 34.75 80.07
C ALA A 680 -28.77 35.28 81.18
N GLU A 681 -28.26 35.32 82.41
CA GLU A 681 -28.96 35.84 83.59
C GLU A 681 -29.36 37.32 83.45
N GLN A 682 -30.47 37.63 84.13
CA GLN A 682 -31.32 38.82 84.05
C GLN A 682 -30.65 40.12 84.52
N THR A 683 -31.03 41.27 83.94
CA THR A 683 -31.62 42.37 84.74
C THR A 683 -32.45 43.39 83.95
N HIS A 684 -33.74 43.43 84.33
CA HIS A 684 -34.77 44.46 84.32
C HIS A 684 -34.59 45.86 83.68
N THR A 685 -35.51 46.13 82.73
CA THR A 685 -36.41 47.31 82.58
C THR A 685 -35.92 48.74 82.85
N ALA A 686 -36.02 49.62 81.84
CA ALA A 686 -37.12 50.59 81.68
C ALA A 686 -36.74 51.76 80.74
N THR A 687 -37.68 52.10 79.87
CA THR A 687 -37.70 53.21 78.91
C THR A 687 -37.55 54.57 79.58
N VAL A 688 -36.55 55.40 79.24
CA VAL A 688 -36.67 56.88 79.18
C VAL A 688 -35.70 57.46 78.14
N THR A 689 -36.24 58.42 77.39
CA THR A 689 -35.66 59.31 76.40
C THR A 689 -34.53 60.22 76.92
N SER A 690 -33.57 60.48 76.03
CA SER A 690 -32.76 61.71 75.91
C SER A 690 -31.54 61.95 76.84
N ALA A 691 -30.58 62.65 76.21
CA ALA A 691 -29.57 63.55 76.79
C ALA A 691 -28.26 62.95 77.36
N VAL A 692 -27.27 62.86 76.46
CA VAL A 692 -25.99 63.60 76.49
C VAL A 692 -25.18 63.67 77.82
N THR A 693 -23.96 63.14 77.72
CA THR A 693 -22.70 63.45 78.43
C THR A 693 -22.43 62.94 79.86
N LYS A 694 -21.44 62.04 79.96
CA LYS A 694 -20.10 62.32 80.53
C LYS A 694 -19.18 61.08 80.34
N LYS A 695 -18.38 61.09 79.27
CA LYS A 695 -17.25 60.16 79.03
C LYS A 695 -15.97 60.85 79.47
N ARG A 696 -15.12 60.18 80.28
CA ARG A 696 -13.66 60.20 80.04
C ARG A 696 -12.77 59.18 80.79
N GLN A 697 -13.22 58.39 81.77
CA GLN A 697 -12.30 57.47 82.47
C GLN A 697 -12.54 55.96 82.29
N ILE A 698 -13.77 55.50 81.96
CA ILE A 698 -14.07 54.05 81.74
C ILE A 698 -13.90 53.63 80.27
N VAL A 699 -13.66 54.59 79.36
CA VAL A 699 -13.66 54.33 77.91
C VAL A 699 -12.39 53.61 77.46
N VAL A 700 -11.25 53.84 78.12
CA VAL A 700 -9.96 53.33 77.64
C VAL A 700 -9.85 51.81 77.83
N ASP A 701 -10.34 51.29 78.96
CA ASP A 701 -10.31 49.85 79.31
C ASP A 701 -11.24 49.03 78.41
N SER A 702 -12.46 49.53 78.15
CA SER A 702 -13.38 48.91 77.19
C SER A 702 -12.86 48.99 75.77
N GLU A 703 -12.14 50.05 75.40
CA GLU A 703 -11.68 50.28 74.03
C GLU A 703 -10.47 49.41 73.70
N LEU A 704 -9.49 49.28 74.60
CA LEU A 704 -8.34 48.40 74.39
C LEU A 704 -8.76 46.92 74.38
N ARG A 705 -9.70 46.52 75.26
CA ARG A 705 -10.23 45.15 75.26
C ARG A 705 -10.99 44.84 73.97
N LYS A 706 -11.83 45.76 73.51
CA LYS A 706 -12.54 45.62 72.22
C LYS A 706 -11.58 45.52 71.03
N ARG A 707 -10.50 46.30 71.02
CA ARG A 707 -9.47 46.22 69.97
C ARG A 707 -8.81 44.85 69.94
N PHE A 708 -8.38 44.34 71.09
CA PHE A 708 -7.83 43.00 71.19
C PHE A 708 -8.81 41.92 70.72
N ASP A 709 -10.06 41.95 71.16
CA ASP A 709 -11.06 40.94 70.79
C ASP A 709 -11.39 40.97 69.26
N VAL A 710 -11.42 42.15 68.65
CA VAL A 710 -11.60 42.32 67.19
C VAL A 710 -10.40 41.75 66.43
N ASP A 711 -9.17 42.11 66.83
CA ASP A 711 -7.97 41.61 66.16
C ASP A 711 -7.81 40.09 66.34
N PHE A 712 -8.11 39.58 67.54
CA PHE A 712 -8.08 38.15 67.86
C PHE A 712 -9.04 37.36 66.97
N THR A 713 -10.30 37.80 66.87
CA THR A 713 -11.32 37.11 66.05
C THR A 713 -10.99 37.18 64.56
N GLU A 714 -10.48 38.31 64.07
CA GLU A 714 -10.03 38.45 62.69
C GLU A 714 -8.91 37.45 62.37
N LEU A 715 -7.85 37.43 63.19
CA LEU A 715 -6.68 36.55 63.02
C LEU A 715 -7.06 35.08 63.13
N HIS A 716 -7.88 34.72 64.11
CA HIS A 716 -8.38 33.36 64.27
C HIS A 716 -9.21 32.91 63.07
N SER A 717 -10.09 33.78 62.54
CA SER A 717 -10.91 33.45 61.37
C SER A 717 -10.07 33.26 60.10
N PHE A 718 -9.03 34.08 59.93
CA PHE A 718 -8.08 33.96 58.84
C PHE A 718 -7.35 32.62 58.90
N MET A 719 -6.72 32.29 60.05
CA MET A 719 -6.01 31.02 60.23
C MET A 719 -6.92 29.82 59.96
N THR A 720 -8.15 29.80 60.46
CA THR A 720 -9.07 28.66 60.23
C THR A 720 -9.43 28.47 58.76
N ARG A 721 -9.68 29.55 57.99
CA ARG A 721 -9.99 29.43 56.55
C ARG A 721 -8.77 29.01 55.74
N SER A 722 -7.61 29.56 56.09
CA SER A 722 -6.34 29.24 55.43
C SER A 722 -5.90 27.80 55.74
N GLU A 723 -6.02 27.32 56.97
CA GLU A 723 -5.74 25.93 57.38
C GLU A 723 -6.59 24.92 56.59
N ALA A 724 -7.90 25.20 56.40
CA ALA A 724 -8.77 24.34 55.61
C ALA A 724 -8.30 24.20 54.14
N THR A 725 -7.73 25.27 53.58
CA THR A 725 -7.14 25.23 52.24
C THR A 725 -5.82 24.46 52.25
N LEU A 726 -4.95 24.69 53.23
CA LEU A 726 -3.63 24.05 53.37
C LEU A 726 -3.70 22.55 53.71
N GLN A 727 -4.84 22.07 54.21
CA GLN A 727 -5.09 20.66 54.54
C GLN A 727 -5.98 19.94 53.52
N SER A 728 -6.21 20.56 52.34
CA SER A 728 -6.98 19.94 51.25
C SER A 728 -6.43 18.55 50.87
N PRO A 729 -7.30 17.57 50.56
CA PRO A 729 -6.88 16.25 50.06
C PRO A 729 -6.11 16.35 48.73
N GLU A 730 -6.21 17.46 48.01
CA GLU A 730 -5.48 17.72 46.77
C GLU A 730 -3.94 17.70 46.97
N PHE A 731 -3.44 17.92 48.20
CA PHE A 731 -2.01 17.75 48.53
C PHE A 731 -1.57 16.28 48.58
N SER A 732 -2.50 15.33 48.45
CA SER A 732 -2.24 13.88 48.45
C SER A 732 -2.34 13.25 47.05
N GLU A 733 -2.94 13.92 46.07
CA GLU A 733 -3.11 13.41 44.70
C GLU A 733 -1.93 13.82 43.80
N ARG A 734 -1.16 12.84 43.31
CA ARG A 734 -0.11 13.08 42.30
C ARG A 734 -0.71 12.88 40.91
N GLY A 735 -0.71 13.92 40.05
CA GLY A 735 -0.70 13.68 38.59
C GLY A 735 -1.69 14.42 37.68
N LYS A 736 -2.42 15.45 38.12
CA LYS A 736 -3.23 16.28 37.20
C LYS A 736 -2.68 17.69 37.11
N GLU A 737 -2.02 18.01 35.99
CA GLU A 737 -1.31 19.27 35.71
C GLU A 737 -2.17 20.53 35.93
N GLY A 738 -3.48 20.45 35.67
CA GLY A 738 -4.45 21.52 35.93
C GLY A 738 -4.75 21.76 37.42
N SER A 739 -4.74 20.73 38.27
CA SER A 739 -5.10 20.86 39.69
C SER A 739 -4.00 21.55 40.52
N VAL A 740 -2.73 21.37 40.16
CA VAL A 740 -1.58 21.91 40.92
C VAL A 740 -1.44 23.43 40.79
N THR A 741 -1.85 24.02 39.66
CA THR A 741 -1.74 25.47 39.42
C THR A 741 -2.79 26.27 40.19
N GLU A 742 -4.04 25.81 40.21
CA GLU A 742 -5.12 26.43 41.00
C GLU A 742 -4.87 26.32 42.51
N LEU A 743 -4.28 25.21 42.98
CA LEU A 743 -3.79 25.07 44.36
C LEU A 743 -2.68 26.06 44.68
N ARG A 744 -1.72 26.24 43.77
CA ARG A 744 -0.59 27.16 43.95
C ARG A 744 -1.08 28.60 44.13
N ASP A 745 -2.04 29.04 43.32
CA ASP A 745 -2.57 30.40 43.40
C ASP A 745 -3.31 30.65 44.72
N ARG A 746 -4.11 29.68 45.19
CA ARG A 746 -4.76 29.73 46.50
C ARG A 746 -3.75 29.84 47.65
N VAL A 747 -2.67 29.06 47.63
CA VAL A 747 -1.65 29.06 48.70
C VAL A 747 -0.78 30.32 48.67
N LEU A 748 -0.41 30.82 47.48
CA LEU A 748 0.31 32.08 47.34
C LEU A 748 -0.52 33.29 47.78
N ALA A 749 -1.84 33.26 47.59
CA ALA A 749 -2.73 34.31 48.12
C ALA A 749 -2.66 34.38 49.66
N ILE A 750 -2.66 33.22 50.34
CA ILE A 750 -2.51 33.14 51.80
C ILE A 750 -1.14 33.69 52.24
N ASP A 751 -0.06 33.36 51.53
CA ASP A 751 1.29 33.88 51.84
C ASP A 751 1.41 35.40 51.64
N ARG A 752 0.70 35.97 50.66
CA ARG A 752 0.64 37.42 50.45
C ARG A 752 -0.07 38.17 51.59
N GLU A 753 -1.08 37.55 52.21
CA GLU A 753 -1.79 38.15 53.36
C GLU A 753 -1.02 38.01 54.68
N LYS A 754 -0.11 37.04 54.80
CA LYS A 754 0.71 36.75 55.99
C LYS A 754 1.37 37.99 56.64
N PRO A 755 2.09 38.87 55.93
CA PRO A 755 2.78 40.00 56.56
C PRO A 755 1.81 41.04 57.17
N GLU A 756 0.63 41.25 56.59
CA GLU A 756 -0.39 42.13 57.15
C GLU A 756 -0.94 41.54 58.45
N LYS A 757 -1.26 40.25 58.43
CA LYS A 757 -1.79 39.53 59.60
C LYS A 757 -0.74 39.38 60.70
N GLN A 758 0.54 39.25 60.36
CA GLN A 758 1.64 39.26 61.33
C GLN A 758 1.77 40.62 62.04
N ARG A 759 1.55 41.75 61.35
CA ARG A 759 1.52 43.07 61.99
C ARG A 759 0.33 43.21 62.93
N LYS A 760 -0.87 42.77 62.49
CA LYS A 760 -2.05 42.74 63.34
C LYS A 760 -1.87 41.85 64.57
N LEU A 761 -1.17 40.72 64.45
CA LEU A 761 -0.82 39.87 65.59
C LEU A 761 0.07 40.61 66.59
N GLN A 762 1.10 41.34 66.12
CA GLN A 762 1.95 42.16 66.99
C GLN A 762 1.17 43.29 67.68
N GLU A 763 0.21 43.90 66.98
CA GLU A 763 -0.69 44.93 67.53
C GLU A 763 -1.65 44.34 68.58
N ALA A 764 -2.20 43.15 68.33
CA ALA A 764 -3.01 42.40 69.28
C ALA A 764 -2.19 42.01 70.52
N THR A 765 -0.95 41.51 70.35
CA THR A 765 -0.06 41.17 71.48
C THR A 765 0.30 42.41 72.30
N ARG A 766 0.58 43.56 71.66
CA ARG A 766 0.83 44.83 72.38
C ARG A 766 -0.41 45.33 73.11
N SER A 767 -1.58 45.20 72.50
CA SER A 767 -2.85 45.58 73.12
C SER A 767 -3.17 44.68 74.32
N ALA A 768 -2.92 43.38 74.21
CA ALA A 768 -3.04 42.42 75.31
C ALA A 768 -2.07 42.76 76.46
N GLN A 769 -0.79 43.03 76.16
CA GLN A 769 0.20 43.38 77.17
C GLN A 769 -0.15 44.69 77.88
N ALA A 770 -0.58 45.72 77.14
CA ALA A 770 -1.03 46.98 77.72
C ALA A 770 -2.26 46.78 78.64
N LEU A 771 -3.17 45.88 78.27
CA LEU A 771 -4.32 45.52 79.10
C LEU A 771 -3.88 44.79 80.37
N VAL A 772 -2.93 43.86 80.26
CA VAL A 772 -2.37 43.11 81.40
C VAL A 772 -1.66 44.07 82.37
N ASP A 773 -0.85 44.99 81.86
CA ASP A 773 -0.13 45.98 82.67
C ASP A 773 -1.11 46.94 83.38
N GLN A 774 -2.21 47.34 82.72
CA GLN A 774 -3.27 48.17 83.33
C GLN A 774 -4.03 47.41 84.41
N LEU A 775 -4.48 46.18 84.13
CA LEU A 775 -5.20 45.34 85.09
C LEU A 775 -4.32 44.96 86.30
N ALA A 776 -3.02 44.78 86.09
CA ALA A 776 -2.03 44.57 87.16
C ALA A 776 -1.87 45.82 88.04
N SER A 777 -1.91 47.03 87.46
CA SER A 777 -1.87 48.28 88.23
C SER A 777 -3.14 48.55 89.04
N ASP A 778 -4.28 48.01 88.58
CA ASP A 778 -5.60 48.11 89.22
C ASP A 778 -5.92 46.93 90.18
N GLY A 779 -4.99 45.97 90.34
CA GLY A 779 -5.12 44.84 91.27
C GLY A 779 -6.06 43.71 90.82
N GLN A 780 -6.36 43.62 89.53
CA GLN A 780 -7.25 42.61 88.94
C GLN A 780 -6.47 41.46 88.27
N ARG A 781 -7.10 40.28 88.14
CA ARG A 781 -6.49 39.12 87.46
C ARG A 781 -6.54 39.30 85.95
N ALA A 782 -5.39 39.20 85.28
CA ALA A 782 -5.24 39.35 83.82
C ALA A 782 -4.80 38.05 83.12
N ASP A 783 -4.69 36.93 83.86
CA ASP A 783 -4.14 35.66 83.41
C ASP A 783 -4.84 35.12 82.15
N ASP A 784 -6.17 35.27 82.06
CA ASP A 784 -6.96 34.76 80.93
C ASP A 784 -6.63 35.47 79.60
N ILE A 785 -6.31 36.77 79.65
CA ILE A 785 -6.01 37.59 78.47
C ILE A 785 -4.59 37.31 78.00
N GLN A 786 -3.67 37.17 78.95
CA GLN A 786 -2.30 36.77 78.67
C GLN A 786 -2.26 35.36 78.06
N GLN A 787 -3.00 34.41 78.63
CA GLN A 787 -3.10 33.05 78.10
C GLN A 787 -3.72 33.02 76.69
N ALA A 788 -4.77 33.82 76.43
CA ALA A 788 -5.38 33.92 75.10
C ALA A 788 -4.41 34.49 74.05
N ALA A 789 -3.62 35.51 74.41
CA ALA A 789 -2.60 36.07 73.53
C ALA A 789 -1.45 35.08 73.25
N GLU A 790 -1.02 34.32 74.26
CA GLU A 790 -0.02 33.26 74.12
C GLU A 790 -0.52 32.11 73.22
N GLN A 791 -1.77 31.68 73.39
CA GLN A 791 -2.40 30.65 72.53
C GLN A 791 -2.54 31.12 71.08
N LEU A 792 -2.92 32.38 70.85
CA LEU A 792 -2.99 32.95 69.51
C LEU A 792 -1.62 32.98 68.83
N ASN A 793 -0.57 33.36 69.57
CA ASN A 793 0.81 33.33 69.07
C ASN A 793 1.29 31.90 68.78
N SER A 794 1.00 30.93 69.65
CA SER A 794 1.37 29.52 69.44
C SER A 794 0.73 28.98 68.16
N ARG A 795 -0.57 29.21 67.98
CA ARG A 795 -1.29 28.76 66.79
C ARG A 795 -0.80 29.45 65.52
N TRP A 796 -0.44 30.73 65.59
CA TRP A 796 0.15 31.43 64.45
C TRP A 796 1.48 30.82 64.01
N VAL A 797 2.32 30.36 64.95
CA VAL A 797 3.58 29.67 64.65
C VAL A 797 3.32 28.34 63.95
N GLU A 798 2.39 27.54 64.45
CA GLU A 798 1.99 26.26 63.84
C GLU A 798 1.41 26.47 62.43
N PHE A 799 0.56 27.48 62.27
CA PHE A 799 0.00 27.88 60.97
C PHE A 799 1.11 28.28 59.98
N CYS A 800 2.09 29.08 60.42
CA CYS A 800 3.21 29.48 59.58
C CYS A 800 4.05 28.27 59.16
N ALA A 801 4.28 27.31 60.06
CA ALA A 801 5.01 26.08 59.75
C ALA A 801 4.25 25.21 58.71
N LEU A 802 2.92 25.07 58.84
CA LEU A 802 2.10 24.35 57.87
C LEU A 802 2.10 25.03 56.49
N LEU A 803 1.99 26.35 56.46
CA LEU A 803 2.05 27.13 55.21
C LEU A 803 3.41 26.96 54.53
N GLU A 804 4.50 27.02 55.30
CA GLU A 804 5.86 26.83 54.78
C GLU A 804 6.08 25.42 54.24
N ASP A 805 5.57 24.39 54.93
CA ASP A 805 5.57 23.00 54.46
C ASP A 805 4.83 22.85 53.12
N ARG A 806 3.64 23.43 53.00
CA ARG A 806 2.84 23.37 51.75
C ARG A 806 3.47 24.17 50.61
N LEU A 807 4.06 25.33 50.89
CA LEU A 807 4.84 26.10 49.91
C LEU A 807 6.07 25.31 49.43
N SER A 808 6.73 24.59 50.33
CA SER A 808 7.87 23.74 49.99
C SER A 808 7.45 22.56 49.09
N TRP A 809 6.31 21.94 49.38
CA TRP A 809 5.73 20.87 48.56
C TRP A 809 5.34 21.38 47.17
N LEU A 810 4.67 22.53 47.08
CA LEU A 810 4.33 23.14 45.79
C LEU A 810 5.58 23.49 44.98
N ALA A 811 6.62 24.03 45.62
CA ALA A 811 7.88 24.32 44.97
C ALA A 811 8.53 23.04 44.41
N TYR A 812 8.45 21.92 45.14
CA TYR A 812 8.90 20.62 44.67
C TYR A 812 8.07 20.09 43.49
N GLN A 813 6.74 20.06 43.59
CA GLN A 813 5.87 19.63 42.49
C GLN A 813 6.06 20.48 41.21
N THR A 814 6.31 21.77 41.37
CA THR A 814 6.63 22.67 40.25
C THR A 814 7.90 22.25 39.53
N LYS A 815 8.93 21.85 40.28
CA LYS A 815 10.18 21.34 39.70
C LYS A 815 9.98 19.99 39.00
N VAL A 816 9.14 19.10 39.56
CA VAL A 816 8.81 17.80 38.95
C VAL A 816 8.05 17.98 37.62
N LEU A 817 7.05 18.86 37.58
CA LEU A 817 6.33 19.17 36.33
C LEU A 817 7.26 19.80 35.28
N ALA A 818 8.12 20.73 35.69
CA ALA A 818 9.11 21.34 34.79
C ALA A 818 10.09 20.29 34.22
N PHE A 819 10.51 19.33 35.04
CA PHE A 819 11.34 18.20 34.61
C PHE A 819 10.63 17.37 33.55
N TYR A 820 9.40 16.90 33.79
CA TYR A 820 8.69 16.03 32.83
C TYR A 820 8.33 16.77 31.53
N SER A 821 8.05 18.07 31.59
CA SER A 821 7.88 18.90 30.39
C SER A 821 9.16 18.95 29.55
N GLN A 822 10.32 19.18 30.18
CA GLN A 822 11.61 19.21 29.49
C GLN A 822 12.03 17.81 28.98
N PHE A 823 11.76 16.77 29.75
CA PHE A 823 11.97 15.36 29.37
C PHE A 823 11.20 15.02 28.09
N GLN A 824 9.89 15.30 28.04
CA GLN A 824 9.06 15.03 26.87
C GLN A 824 9.52 15.79 25.63
N GLN A 825 9.95 17.05 25.78
CA GLN A 825 10.49 17.82 24.65
C GLN A 825 11.77 17.21 24.08
N LEU A 826 12.67 16.75 24.95
CA LEU A 826 13.91 16.09 24.52
C LEU A 826 13.64 14.72 23.92
N GLU A 827 12.74 13.93 24.51
CA GLU A 827 12.32 12.64 23.98
C GLU A 827 11.74 12.77 22.58
N GLN A 828 10.84 13.73 22.36
CA GLN A 828 10.30 14.03 21.03
C GLN A 828 11.39 14.47 20.03
N ALA A 829 12.39 15.24 20.47
CA ALA A 829 13.50 15.62 19.61
C ALA A 829 14.38 14.42 19.23
N VAL A 830 14.59 13.47 20.14
CA VAL A 830 15.32 12.22 19.86
C VAL A 830 14.54 11.33 18.89
N LEU A 831 13.24 11.11 19.13
CA LEU A 831 12.36 10.35 18.23
C LEU A 831 12.28 10.98 16.83
N THR A 832 12.24 12.31 16.76
CA THR A 832 12.27 13.01 15.48
C THR A 832 13.58 12.75 14.75
N ALA A 833 14.71 12.85 15.43
CA ALA A 833 16.01 12.67 14.81
C ALA A 833 16.33 11.21 14.45
N GLU A 834 15.75 10.24 15.16
CA GLU A 834 15.73 8.82 14.79
C GLU A 834 15.04 8.61 13.43
N ASN A 835 13.97 9.37 13.15
CA ASN A 835 13.20 9.28 11.91
C ASN A 835 13.84 9.96 10.68
N TRP A 836 14.83 10.86 10.85
CA TRP A 836 15.39 11.66 9.75
C TRP A 836 16.88 11.37 9.49
N LEU A 837 17.18 10.77 8.33
CA LEU A 837 18.52 10.35 7.93
C LEU A 837 19.23 11.34 6.98
N LYS A 838 20.03 12.26 7.57
CA LYS A 838 21.38 12.73 7.12
C LYS A 838 21.75 14.13 7.65
N ASP A 839 20.78 15.02 7.89
CA ASP A 839 21.05 16.41 8.34
C ASP A 839 20.88 16.64 9.85
N GLU A 840 20.51 15.60 10.60
CA GLU A 840 20.14 15.72 12.02
C GLU A 840 21.29 15.42 13.00
N LEU A 841 22.40 14.81 12.56
CA LEU A 841 23.52 14.45 13.46
C LEU A 841 24.09 15.69 14.18
N GLY A 842 24.20 16.81 13.47
CA GLY A 842 24.63 18.08 14.04
C GLY A 842 23.65 18.65 15.07
N ARG A 843 22.34 18.40 14.90
CA ARG A 843 21.27 18.85 15.81
C ARG A 843 21.18 17.97 17.06
N LEU A 844 21.23 16.65 16.90
CA LEU A 844 21.24 15.68 18.01
C LEU A 844 22.47 15.86 18.91
N SER A 845 23.66 16.01 18.31
CA SER A 845 24.88 16.26 19.09
C SER A 845 24.83 17.58 19.86
N ALA A 846 24.02 18.55 19.41
CA ALA A 846 23.80 19.82 20.10
C ALA A 846 22.82 19.71 21.30
N LEU A 847 22.06 18.62 21.41
CA LEU A 847 21.17 18.35 22.55
C LEU A 847 21.92 17.81 23.78
N GLN A 848 23.16 17.35 23.62
CA GLN A 848 23.95 16.77 24.71
C GLN A 848 24.03 17.62 25.99
N PRO A 849 24.24 18.95 25.93
CA PRO A 849 24.23 19.80 27.12
C PRO A 849 22.86 19.84 27.84
N GLN A 850 21.77 19.70 27.09
CA GLN A 850 20.41 19.70 27.66
C GLN A 850 20.09 18.37 28.34
N VAL A 851 20.59 17.25 27.79
CA VAL A 851 20.51 15.93 28.42
C VAL A 851 21.30 15.89 29.73
N GLU A 852 22.51 16.48 29.77
CA GLU A 852 23.27 16.57 31.02
C GLU A 852 22.59 17.47 32.06
N ARG A 853 22.01 18.60 31.64
CA ARG A 853 21.18 19.45 32.52
C ARG A 853 19.99 18.69 33.09
N LEU A 854 19.36 17.80 32.31
CA LEU A 854 18.24 16.99 32.79
C LEU A 854 18.68 16.03 33.93
N LYS A 855 19.90 15.48 33.84
CA LYS A 855 20.48 14.64 34.90
C LYS A 855 20.82 15.42 36.17
N GLU A 856 21.32 16.65 36.01
CA GLU A 856 21.57 17.55 37.14
C GLU A 856 20.26 17.86 37.88
N GLN A 857 19.16 18.13 37.16
CA GLN A 857 17.84 18.37 37.76
C GLN A 857 17.32 17.17 38.56
N VAL A 858 17.55 15.94 38.10
CA VAL A 858 17.20 14.73 38.89
C VAL A 858 18.01 14.65 40.18
N ASN A 859 19.30 14.98 40.13
CA ASN A 859 20.12 15.03 41.35
C ASN A 859 19.66 16.11 42.33
N GLU A 860 19.23 17.29 41.86
CA GLU A 860 18.65 18.33 42.72
C GLU A 860 17.32 17.90 43.36
N LEU A 861 16.51 17.10 42.66
CA LEU A 861 15.26 16.55 43.19
C LEU A 861 15.51 15.47 44.26
N ARG A 862 16.64 14.74 44.16
CA ARG A 862 17.06 13.71 45.14
C ARG A 862 17.47 14.28 46.50
N GLU A 863 18.06 15.48 46.54
CA GLU A 863 18.57 16.04 47.82
C GLU A 863 17.47 16.53 48.78
N LYS A 864 16.21 16.66 48.32
CA LYS A 864 15.12 17.26 49.11
C LYS A 864 14.09 16.27 49.70
N GLU A 865 14.05 15.02 49.26
CA GLU A 865 13.19 13.96 49.82
C GLU A 865 13.97 12.64 49.91
N GLU A 866 14.00 11.99 51.09
CA GLU A 866 14.69 10.71 51.33
C GLU A 866 14.13 9.53 50.49
N ALA A 867 12.96 9.71 49.88
CA ALA A 867 12.30 8.74 49.01
C ALA A 867 11.85 9.42 47.70
N ALA A 868 12.81 9.86 46.87
CA ALA A 868 12.51 10.17 45.49
C ALA A 868 11.76 8.99 44.83
N PRO A 869 10.71 9.23 44.03
CA PRO A 869 9.94 8.16 43.43
C PRO A 869 10.85 7.36 42.49
N VAL A 870 10.99 6.06 42.77
CA VAL A 870 11.75 5.04 42.00
C VAL A 870 11.51 5.10 40.49
N VAL A 871 10.38 5.69 40.07
CA VAL A 871 9.94 5.88 38.68
C VAL A 871 10.80 6.91 37.93
N LEU A 872 11.19 8.03 38.56
CA LEU A 872 11.95 9.12 37.90
C LEU A 872 13.35 8.69 37.46
N ASP A 873 14.01 7.85 38.28
CA ASP A 873 15.34 7.30 37.98
C ASP A 873 15.30 6.28 36.84
N ALA A 874 14.21 5.51 36.75
CA ALA A 874 14.00 4.57 35.65
C ALA A 874 13.81 5.33 34.32
N ASP A 875 12.97 6.37 34.33
CA ASP A 875 12.65 7.18 33.15
C ASP A 875 13.91 7.87 32.57
N ILE A 876 14.71 8.53 33.41
CA ILE A 876 15.91 9.23 32.93
C ILE A 876 17.02 8.27 32.46
N THR A 877 17.12 7.09 33.09
CA THR A 877 18.08 6.07 32.70
C THR A 877 17.71 5.49 31.34
N ALA A 878 16.43 5.16 31.14
CA ALA A 878 15.91 4.68 29.87
C ALA A 878 16.11 5.72 28.75
N PHE A 879 15.73 6.98 28.99
CA PHE A 879 15.92 8.05 28.02
C PHE A 879 17.40 8.29 27.68
N THR A 880 18.28 8.34 28.68
CA THR A 880 19.72 8.55 28.43
C THR A 880 20.32 7.41 27.63
N GLN A 881 19.87 6.17 27.86
CA GLN A 881 20.29 5.01 27.10
C GLN A 881 19.82 5.13 25.64
N HIS A 882 18.53 5.40 25.43
CA HIS A 882 17.95 5.59 24.11
C HIS A 882 18.65 6.71 23.31
N TYR A 883 18.87 7.90 23.91
CA TYR A 883 19.63 8.99 23.28
C TYR A 883 21.04 8.57 22.83
N ARG A 884 21.76 7.78 23.64
CA ARG A 884 23.11 7.31 23.29
C ARG A 884 23.09 6.29 22.15
N GLU A 885 22.11 5.40 22.13
CA GLU A 885 21.93 4.38 21.10
C GLU A 885 21.66 5.05 19.74
N VAL A 886 20.66 5.95 19.68
CA VAL A 886 20.32 6.72 18.47
C VAL A 886 21.52 7.53 17.96
N LEU A 887 22.25 8.22 18.85
CA LEU A 887 23.44 8.98 18.46
C LEU A 887 24.57 8.08 17.92
N ALA A 888 24.73 6.87 18.47
CA ALA A 888 25.74 5.91 18.00
C ALA A 888 25.39 5.34 16.62
N GLU A 889 24.12 5.02 16.39
CA GLU A 889 23.62 4.53 15.11
C GLU A 889 23.77 5.56 14.00
N LEU A 890 23.40 6.82 14.24
CA LEU A 890 23.57 7.89 13.27
C LEU A 890 25.05 8.12 12.90
N ARG A 891 25.97 8.04 13.88
CA ARG A 891 27.43 8.09 13.61
C ARG A 891 27.94 6.86 12.85
N ALA A 892 27.35 5.69 13.06
CA ALA A 892 27.69 4.50 12.28
C ALA A 892 27.21 4.65 10.84
N ARG A 893 26.01 5.18 10.65
CA ARG A 893 25.41 5.38 9.34
C ARG A 893 26.12 6.45 8.53
N GLU A 894 26.52 7.57 9.13
CA GLU A 894 27.33 8.61 8.49
C GLU A 894 28.64 8.01 7.94
N ARG A 895 29.35 7.22 8.75
CA ARG A 895 30.58 6.53 8.32
C ARG A 895 30.34 5.56 7.16
N GLN A 896 29.25 4.80 7.19
CA GLN A 896 28.89 3.91 6.08
C GLN A 896 28.57 4.69 4.80
N LEU A 897 27.89 5.83 4.90
CA LEU A 897 27.53 6.66 3.76
C LEU A 897 28.76 7.29 3.10
N LEU A 898 29.72 7.77 3.90
CA LEU A 898 31.02 8.23 3.42
C LEU A 898 31.79 7.10 2.71
N GLN A 899 31.78 5.90 3.28
CA GLN A 899 32.42 4.73 2.67
C GLN A 899 31.79 4.33 1.33
N VAL A 900 30.46 4.38 1.22
CA VAL A 900 29.76 4.12 -0.06
C VAL A 900 30.07 5.20 -1.08
N GLN A 901 30.12 6.47 -0.66
CA GLN A 901 30.46 7.59 -1.54
C GLN A 901 31.85 7.45 -2.17
N ASP A 902 32.84 7.00 -1.41
CA ASP A 902 34.21 6.77 -1.90
C ASP A 902 34.35 5.54 -2.82
N SER A 903 33.35 4.64 -2.83
CA SER A 903 33.32 3.40 -3.61
C SER A 903 32.60 3.52 -4.97
N LEU A 904 32.02 4.68 -5.28
CA LEU A 904 31.26 4.91 -6.50
C LEU A 904 32.14 5.48 -7.62
N PRO A 905 31.99 5.01 -8.88
CA PRO A 905 32.71 5.59 -10.01
C PRO A 905 32.26 7.04 -10.27
N PRO A 906 33.18 7.94 -10.70
CA PRO A 906 32.84 9.32 -11.05
C PRO A 906 31.77 9.39 -12.15
N LEU A 907 30.97 10.46 -12.17
CA LEU A 907 29.91 10.64 -13.16
C LEU A 907 30.39 10.48 -14.61
N ARG A 908 31.58 11.04 -14.90
CA ARG A 908 32.27 10.95 -16.19
C ARG A 908 32.51 9.51 -16.66
N TYR A 909 32.64 8.55 -15.75
CA TYR A 909 32.81 7.13 -16.08
C TYR A 909 31.61 6.63 -16.88
N LYS A 910 30.37 6.84 -16.40
CA LYS A 910 29.18 6.34 -17.10
C LYS A 910 28.91 7.08 -18.41
N GLU A 911 29.14 8.38 -18.45
CA GLU A 911 29.03 9.17 -19.70
C GLU A 911 29.96 8.64 -20.79
N THR A 912 31.19 8.28 -20.42
CA THR A 912 32.18 7.73 -21.36
C THR A 912 31.80 6.31 -21.83
N VAL A 913 31.28 5.46 -20.94
CA VAL A 913 30.75 4.12 -21.31
C VAL A 913 29.61 4.25 -22.33
N ALA A 914 28.63 5.10 -22.06
CA ALA A 914 27.47 5.31 -22.94
C ALA A 914 27.88 5.85 -24.31
N SER A 915 28.81 6.82 -24.35
CA SER A 915 29.37 7.37 -25.58
C SER A 915 30.01 6.28 -26.46
N LEU A 916 30.89 5.47 -25.88
CA LEU A 916 31.58 4.39 -26.60
C LEU A 916 30.62 3.29 -27.08
N LEU A 917 29.61 2.92 -26.29
CA LEU A 917 28.62 1.93 -26.72
C LEU A 917 27.78 2.42 -27.90
N SER A 918 27.38 3.70 -27.89
CA SER A 918 26.64 4.30 -29.00
C SER A 918 27.48 4.32 -30.28
N TRP A 919 28.74 4.73 -30.16
CA TRP A 919 29.66 4.76 -31.29
C TRP A 919 29.95 3.35 -31.86
N LEU A 920 30.17 2.36 -30.98
CA LEU A 920 30.33 0.95 -31.39
C LEU A 920 29.09 0.42 -32.13
N GLN A 921 27.89 0.72 -31.63
CA GLN A 921 26.65 0.29 -32.26
C GLN A 921 26.45 0.93 -33.65
N GLN A 922 26.82 2.20 -33.81
CA GLN A 922 26.79 2.87 -35.12
C GLN A 922 27.74 2.21 -36.12
N CYS A 923 28.97 1.88 -35.70
CA CYS A 923 29.93 1.18 -36.54
C CYS A 923 29.44 -0.22 -36.94
N GLU A 924 28.91 -0.99 -35.98
CA GLU A 924 28.35 -2.33 -36.23
C GLU A 924 27.16 -2.26 -37.22
N ALA A 925 26.28 -1.26 -37.09
CA ALA A 925 25.17 -1.05 -38.01
C ALA A 925 25.64 -0.73 -39.44
N GLN A 926 26.66 0.12 -39.60
CA GLN A 926 27.24 0.43 -40.91
C GLN A 926 27.88 -0.80 -41.57
N LEU A 927 28.45 -1.70 -40.76
CA LEU A 927 29.02 -2.97 -41.21
C LEU A 927 27.97 -4.06 -41.50
N SER A 928 26.73 -3.91 -41.05
CA SER A 928 25.67 -4.93 -41.24
C SER A 928 25.10 -4.99 -42.67
N VAL A 929 25.37 -3.99 -43.51
CA VAL A 929 24.85 -3.91 -44.89
C VAL A 929 25.48 -5.00 -45.79
N PRO A 930 24.70 -5.94 -46.38
CA PRO A 930 25.23 -7.07 -47.15
C PRO A 930 26.00 -6.68 -48.42
N SER A 931 27.13 -7.35 -48.66
CA SER A 931 28.09 -7.12 -49.76
C SER A 931 27.61 -7.49 -51.18
N ALA A 932 26.31 -7.66 -51.42
CA ALA A 932 25.79 -8.21 -52.68
C ALA A 932 25.82 -7.23 -53.88
N ALA A 933 26.22 -5.96 -53.67
CA ALA A 933 26.09 -4.91 -54.68
C ALA A 933 27.39 -4.15 -55.00
N VAL A 934 28.57 -4.77 -54.83
CA VAL A 934 29.84 -4.09 -55.14
C VAL A 934 30.53 -4.72 -56.35
N THR A 935 29.98 -4.45 -57.53
CA THR A 935 30.54 -4.88 -58.83
C THR A 935 31.31 -3.76 -59.54
N VAL A 936 31.32 -2.55 -58.99
CA VAL A 936 31.86 -1.34 -59.63
C VAL A 936 32.93 -0.71 -58.74
N TYR A 937 34.13 -0.52 -59.30
CA TYR A 937 35.33 -0.03 -58.60
C TYR A 937 35.11 1.23 -57.73
N PRO A 938 34.42 2.30 -58.19
CA PRO A 938 34.19 3.50 -57.37
C PRO A 938 33.37 3.23 -56.10
N VAL A 939 32.46 2.24 -56.15
CA VAL A 939 31.66 1.85 -54.98
C VAL A 939 32.52 1.08 -53.97
N MET A 940 33.42 0.22 -54.45
CA MET A 940 34.42 -0.46 -53.61
C MET A 940 35.36 0.56 -52.95
N GLU A 941 35.84 1.54 -53.71
CA GLU A 941 36.72 2.59 -53.22
C GLU A 941 36.04 3.44 -52.13
N GLN A 942 34.78 3.82 -52.34
CA GLN A 942 34.02 4.55 -51.33
C GLN A 942 33.82 3.72 -50.06
N ARG A 943 33.48 2.43 -50.18
CA ARG A 943 33.33 1.54 -49.03
C ARG A 943 34.63 1.33 -48.27
N LEU A 944 35.76 1.28 -48.97
CA LEU A 944 37.07 1.22 -48.33
C LEU A 944 37.36 2.50 -47.54
N LYS A 945 37.04 3.68 -48.10
CA LYS A 945 37.16 4.97 -47.39
C LYS A 945 36.27 5.01 -46.14
N ASP A 946 35.04 4.50 -46.22
CA ASP A 946 34.13 4.42 -45.06
C ASP A 946 34.72 3.51 -43.95
N ILE A 947 35.29 2.36 -44.32
CA ILE A 947 35.95 1.44 -43.37
C ILE A 947 37.21 2.07 -42.75
N GLN A 948 38.02 2.77 -43.56
CA GLN A 948 39.21 3.49 -43.08
C GLN A 948 38.83 4.64 -42.13
N ALA A 949 37.71 5.32 -42.36
CA ALA A 949 37.19 6.34 -41.44
C ALA A 949 36.78 5.73 -40.10
N MET A 950 36.12 4.56 -40.09
CA MET A 950 35.81 3.84 -38.85
C MET A 950 37.08 3.36 -38.12
N GLN A 951 38.13 2.95 -38.83
CA GLN A 951 39.43 2.61 -38.25
C GLN A 951 40.13 3.83 -37.62
N ALA A 952 39.98 5.03 -38.21
CA ALA A 952 40.47 6.27 -37.60
C ALA A 952 39.69 6.62 -36.33
N GLY A 953 38.37 6.44 -36.31
CA GLY A 953 37.55 6.62 -35.12
C GLY A 953 37.94 5.71 -33.95
N LEU A 954 38.39 4.46 -34.21
CA LEU A 954 38.97 3.60 -33.17
C LEU A 954 40.19 4.24 -32.49
N GLN A 955 41.04 4.94 -33.25
CA GLN A 955 42.22 5.61 -32.69
C GLN A 955 41.84 6.84 -31.86
N GLU A 956 40.82 7.59 -32.29
CA GLU A 956 40.33 8.77 -31.56
C GLU A 956 39.71 8.39 -30.21
N HIS A 957 38.93 7.31 -30.17
CA HIS A 957 38.25 6.83 -28.96
C HIS A 957 39.12 5.93 -28.05
N GLN A 958 40.37 5.63 -28.42
CA GLN A 958 41.27 4.79 -27.61
C GLN A 958 41.56 5.41 -26.23
N ALA A 959 41.72 6.74 -26.14
CA ALA A 959 41.98 7.42 -24.88
C ALA A 959 40.79 7.34 -23.89
N GLU A 960 39.57 7.24 -24.41
CA GLU A 960 38.36 7.06 -23.60
C GLU A 960 38.31 5.65 -23.00
N LEU A 961 38.70 4.64 -23.77
CA LEU A 961 38.80 3.25 -23.30
C LEU A 961 39.90 3.10 -22.23
N ASP A 962 41.05 3.76 -22.41
CA ASP A 962 42.13 3.75 -21.43
C ASP A 962 41.69 4.43 -20.11
N TYR A 963 40.96 5.55 -20.20
CA TYR A 963 40.38 6.23 -19.04
C TYR A 963 39.42 5.33 -18.25
N LEU A 964 38.52 4.62 -18.94
CA LEU A 964 37.58 3.69 -18.30
C LEU A 964 38.31 2.56 -17.58
N THR A 965 39.34 2.00 -18.21
CA THR A 965 40.13 0.89 -17.64
C THR A 965 40.88 1.33 -16.37
N VAL A 966 41.53 2.50 -16.39
CA VAL A 966 42.24 3.05 -15.22
C VAL A 966 41.26 3.45 -14.10
N THR A 967 40.15 4.10 -14.44
CA THR A 967 39.14 4.53 -13.45
C THR A 967 38.49 3.33 -12.78
N MET A 968 38.22 2.28 -13.56
CA MET A 968 37.73 0.99 -13.05
C MET A 968 38.68 0.42 -12.00
N GLU A 969 39.98 0.35 -12.29
CA GLU A 969 40.97 -0.18 -11.35
C GLU A 969 41.02 0.63 -10.04
N GLN A 970 40.94 1.96 -10.11
CA GLN A 970 40.91 2.83 -8.93
C GLN A 970 39.65 2.64 -8.08
N VAL A 971 38.49 2.48 -8.72
CA VAL A 971 37.22 2.21 -8.03
C VAL A 971 37.24 0.83 -7.40
N CYS A 972 37.78 -0.18 -8.10
CA CYS A 972 37.93 -1.55 -7.57
C CYS A 972 38.90 -1.65 -6.39
N GLN A 973 39.89 -0.76 -6.27
CA GLN A 973 40.80 -0.73 -5.14
C GLN A 973 40.15 -0.21 -3.85
N LYS A 974 39.15 0.68 -3.98
CA LYS A 974 38.45 1.32 -2.85
C LYS A 974 37.12 0.65 -2.51
N ALA A 975 36.50 0.00 -3.50
CA ALA A 975 35.24 -0.69 -3.34
C ALA A 975 35.44 -2.09 -2.72
N PRO A 976 34.43 -2.62 -2.02
CA PRO A 976 34.39 -4.03 -1.62
C PRO A 976 34.62 -4.95 -2.83
N PRO A 977 35.27 -6.12 -2.66
CA PRO A 977 35.65 -7.00 -3.75
C PRO A 977 34.44 -7.42 -4.60
N GLU A 978 33.28 -7.64 -3.99
CA GLU A 978 32.03 -8.00 -4.69
C GLU A 978 31.57 -6.87 -5.63
N VAL A 979 31.69 -5.62 -5.21
CA VAL A 979 31.31 -4.42 -5.99
C VAL A 979 32.30 -4.18 -7.12
N GLY A 980 33.61 -4.32 -6.85
CA GLY A 980 34.65 -4.23 -7.88
C GLY A 980 34.51 -5.33 -8.95
N HIS A 981 34.10 -6.54 -8.57
CA HIS A 981 33.83 -7.62 -9.53
C HIS A 981 32.65 -7.32 -10.45
N ARG A 982 31.57 -6.69 -9.94
CA ARG A 982 30.42 -6.28 -10.76
C ARG A 982 30.80 -5.24 -11.79
N PHE A 983 31.51 -4.19 -11.39
CA PHE A 983 31.95 -3.17 -12.34
C PHE A 983 32.84 -3.78 -13.43
N ARG A 984 33.80 -4.66 -13.07
CA ARG A 984 34.59 -5.40 -14.08
C ARG A 984 33.74 -6.19 -15.06
N ALA A 985 32.71 -6.89 -14.58
CA ALA A 985 31.80 -7.66 -15.42
C ALA A 985 30.98 -6.78 -16.38
N GLU A 986 30.69 -5.52 -16.02
CA GLU A 986 29.99 -4.56 -16.89
C GLU A 986 30.88 -3.97 -18.00
N LEU A 987 32.19 -3.83 -17.75
CA LEU A 987 33.13 -3.29 -18.76
C LEU A 987 33.60 -4.37 -19.76
N GLU A 988 33.60 -5.65 -19.36
CA GLU A 988 34.06 -6.78 -20.18
C GLU A 988 33.34 -6.89 -21.56
N PRO A 989 32.00 -6.77 -21.66
CA PRO A 989 31.29 -6.82 -22.95
C PRO A 989 31.68 -5.67 -23.89
N LEU A 990 31.91 -4.47 -23.34
CA LEU A 990 32.35 -3.31 -24.11
C LEU A 990 33.75 -3.55 -24.69
N MET A 991 34.70 -4.03 -23.86
CA MET A 991 36.05 -4.38 -24.31
C MET A 991 36.03 -5.49 -25.38
N LEU A 992 35.15 -6.48 -25.23
CA LEU A 992 35.00 -7.58 -26.18
C LEU A 992 34.46 -7.09 -27.54
N ARG A 993 33.41 -6.24 -27.53
CA ARG A 993 32.85 -5.64 -28.75
C ARG A 993 33.87 -4.76 -29.47
N TRP A 994 34.60 -3.94 -28.71
CA TRP A 994 35.66 -3.09 -29.25
C TRP A 994 36.75 -3.89 -29.97
N ARG A 995 37.24 -4.97 -29.34
CA ARG A 995 38.25 -5.86 -29.95
C ARG A 995 37.73 -6.53 -31.22
N LYS A 996 36.51 -7.09 -31.16
CA LYS A 996 35.87 -7.77 -32.29
C LYS A 996 35.65 -6.82 -33.47
N LEU A 997 35.20 -5.60 -33.22
CA LEU A 997 35.02 -4.58 -34.25
C LEU A 997 36.35 -4.20 -34.90
N SER A 998 37.40 -4.02 -34.09
CA SER A 998 38.75 -3.68 -34.55
C SER A 998 39.33 -4.74 -35.48
N GLU A 999 39.17 -6.02 -35.12
CA GLU A 999 39.57 -7.16 -35.95
C GLU A 999 38.76 -7.21 -37.26
N LEU A 1000 37.44 -7.09 -37.17
CA LEU A 1000 36.52 -7.18 -38.31
C LEU A 1000 36.76 -6.06 -39.34
N LEU A 1001 36.98 -4.82 -38.88
CA LEU A 1001 37.29 -3.68 -39.75
C LEU A 1001 38.60 -3.91 -40.51
N THR A 1002 39.61 -4.44 -39.83
CA THR A 1002 40.92 -4.73 -40.42
C THR A 1002 40.81 -5.83 -41.47
N GLU A 1003 40.13 -6.93 -41.17
CA GLU A 1003 39.93 -8.04 -42.09
C GLU A 1003 39.16 -7.61 -43.36
N ARG A 1004 38.08 -6.83 -43.19
CA ARG A 1004 37.26 -6.35 -44.30
C ARG A 1004 37.99 -5.34 -45.19
N ALA A 1005 38.78 -4.43 -44.60
CA ALA A 1005 39.59 -3.48 -45.36
C ALA A 1005 40.60 -4.21 -46.27
N HIS A 1006 41.34 -5.18 -45.73
CA HIS A 1006 42.31 -5.97 -46.50
C HIS A 1006 41.64 -6.78 -47.60
N THR A 1007 40.51 -7.42 -47.30
CA THR A 1007 39.75 -8.22 -48.27
C THR A 1007 39.23 -7.36 -49.42
N LEU A 1008 38.65 -6.19 -49.11
CA LEU A 1008 38.11 -5.27 -50.11
C LEU A 1008 39.22 -4.69 -50.99
N GLN A 1009 40.34 -4.27 -50.40
CA GLN A 1009 41.51 -3.81 -51.14
C GLN A 1009 42.02 -4.88 -52.11
N GLY A 1010 42.17 -6.13 -51.65
CA GLY A 1010 42.63 -7.23 -52.51
C GLY A 1010 41.66 -7.57 -53.65
N GLN A 1011 40.35 -7.39 -53.46
CA GLN A 1011 39.38 -7.53 -54.55
C GLN A 1011 39.45 -6.35 -55.54
N MET A 1012 39.67 -5.13 -55.06
CA MET A 1012 39.86 -3.94 -55.90
C MET A 1012 41.11 -4.05 -56.78
N ASP A 1013 42.23 -4.53 -56.24
CA ASP A 1013 43.47 -4.70 -57.00
C ASP A 1013 43.28 -5.69 -58.15
N LYS A 1014 42.59 -6.82 -57.89
CA LYS A 1014 42.24 -7.82 -58.91
C LYS A 1014 41.32 -7.24 -59.99
N LEU A 1015 40.32 -6.43 -59.59
CA LEU A 1015 39.42 -5.77 -60.53
C LEU A 1015 40.16 -4.75 -61.40
N GLN A 1016 41.08 -3.99 -60.82
CA GLN A 1016 41.91 -3.03 -61.55
C GLN A 1016 42.84 -3.72 -62.54
N GLN A 1017 43.45 -4.85 -62.16
CA GLN A 1017 44.23 -5.70 -63.06
C GLN A 1017 43.36 -6.17 -64.23
N PHE A 1018 42.19 -6.75 -63.96
CA PHE A 1018 41.27 -7.21 -65.00
C PHE A 1018 40.83 -6.08 -65.96
N GLN A 1019 40.58 -4.87 -65.44
CA GLN A 1019 40.26 -3.71 -66.28
C GLN A 1019 41.44 -3.30 -67.18
N ASN A 1020 42.68 -3.34 -66.67
CA ASN A 1020 43.87 -3.05 -67.45
C ASN A 1020 44.11 -4.11 -68.53
N ASP A 1021 43.93 -5.39 -68.21
CA ASP A 1021 44.03 -6.50 -69.16
C ASP A 1021 42.98 -6.38 -70.25
N THR A 1022 41.73 -6.06 -69.87
CA THR A 1022 40.63 -5.81 -70.82
C THR A 1022 40.91 -4.62 -71.73
N LYS A 1023 41.47 -3.52 -71.22
CA LYS A 1023 41.88 -2.36 -72.03
C LYS A 1023 42.99 -2.73 -73.01
N THR A 1024 43.99 -3.48 -72.54
CA THR A 1024 45.11 -3.96 -73.35
C THR A 1024 44.62 -4.86 -74.48
N LEU A 1025 43.73 -5.81 -74.16
CA LEU A 1025 43.09 -6.68 -75.14
C LEU A 1025 42.28 -5.88 -76.17
N ARG A 1026 41.50 -4.89 -75.74
CA ARG A 1026 40.71 -4.03 -76.65
C ARG A 1026 41.60 -3.24 -77.60
N LYS A 1027 42.70 -2.69 -77.11
CA LYS A 1027 43.70 -1.98 -77.94
C LYS A 1027 44.33 -2.93 -78.95
N TRP A 1028 44.74 -4.11 -78.49
CA TRP A 1028 45.29 -5.15 -79.38
C TRP A 1028 44.28 -5.57 -80.45
N MET A 1029 43.00 -5.78 -80.09
CA MET A 1029 41.95 -6.08 -81.07
C MET A 1029 41.77 -4.96 -82.10
N ALA A 1030 41.86 -3.69 -81.69
CA ALA A 1030 41.80 -2.57 -82.62
C ALA A 1030 43.05 -2.50 -83.54
N GLU A 1031 44.25 -2.79 -83.01
CA GLU A 1031 45.48 -2.91 -83.82
C GLU A 1031 45.36 -4.03 -84.86
N VAL A 1032 44.79 -5.18 -84.47
CA VAL A 1032 44.53 -6.32 -85.37
C VAL A 1032 43.46 -5.99 -86.40
N ASP A 1033 42.39 -5.30 -86.01
CA ASP A 1033 41.31 -4.89 -86.92
C ASP A 1033 41.81 -3.89 -87.98
N VAL A 1034 42.67 -2.93 -87.60
CA VAL A 1034 43.34 -2.04 -88.56
C VAL A 1034 44.23 -2.84 -89.51
N PHE A 1035 45.05 -3.76 -88.98
CA PHE A 1035 45.93 -4.60 -89.79
C PHE A 1035 45.18 -5.49 -90.79
N LEU A 1036 44.06 -6.10 -90.38
CA LEU A 1036 43.22 -6.94 -91.24
C LEU A 1036 42.49 -6.16 -92.34
N ASN A 1037 42.27 -4.86 -92.13
CA ASN A 1037 41.58 -3.98 -93.07
C ASN A 1037 42.53 -3.14 -93.94
N GLU A 1038 43.86 -3.26 -93.79
CA GLU A 1038 44.84 -2.61 -94.69
C GLU A 1038 44.93 -3.34 -96.05
N GLU A 1039 44.93 -2.56 -97.13
CA GLU A 1039 44.83 -3.05 -98.52
C GLU A 1039 46.19 -3.52 -99.10
N TRP A 1040 46.21 -4.82 -99.48
CA TRP A 1040 47.18 -5.56 -100.30
C TRP A 1040 48.56 -5.91 -99.72
N PRO A 1041 48.99 -7.20 -99.77
CA PRO A 1041 50.36 -7.59 -99.45
C PRO A 1041 51.35 -6.96 -100.45
N ALA A 1042 52.51 -6.51 -99.96
CA ALA A 1042 53.57 -5.91 -100.77
C ALA A 1042 54.26 -6.95 -101.68
N LEU A 1043 53.58 -7.34 -102.77
CA LEU A 1043 54.07 -8.31 -103.74
C LEU A 1043 55.19 -7.69 -104.60
N GLY A 1044 56.41 -8.22 -104.46
CA GLY A 1044 57.58 -7.86 -105.27
C GLY A 1044 58.69 -7.12 -104.52
N ASP A 1045 58.47 -6.71 -103.27
CA ASP A 1045 59.48 -6.14 -102.37
C ASP A 1045 59.70 -7.10 -101.19
N SER A 1046 60.81 -7.85 -101.24
CA SER A 1046 61.15 -8.85 -100.21
C SER A 1046 61.32 -8.22 -98.83
N GLU A 1047 61.80 -6.98 -98.74
CA GLU A 1047 62.05 -6.33 -97.46
C GLU A 1047 60.74 -5.82 -96.82
N ALA A 1048 59.80 -5.36 -97.64
CA ALA A 1048 58.47 -4.97 -97.19
C ALA A 1048 57.62 -6.18 -96.75
N LEU A 1049 57.70 -7.30 -97.48
CA LEU A 1049 57.00 -8.54 -97.12
C LEU A 1049 57.57 -9.18 -95.85
N GLU A 1050 58.89 -9.14 -95.66
CA GLU A 1050 59.54 -9.62 -94.43
C GLU A 1050 59.13 -8.76 -93.22
N LYS A 1051 59.04 -7.43 -93.38
CA LYS A 1051 58.48 -6.54 -92.34
C LYS A 1051 57.00 -6.81 -92.03
N GLN A 1052 56.17 -7.07 -93.05
CA GLN A 1052 54.77 -7.47 -92.84
C GLN A 1052 54.66 -8.83 -92.11
N LEU A 1053 55.56 -9.77 -92.40
CA LEU A 1053 55.63 -11.07 -91.72
C LEU A 1053 56.12 -10.92 -90.26
N GLU A 1054 57.11 -10.07 -90.01
CA GLU A 1054 57.55 -9.71 -88.65
C GLU A 1054 56.43 -9.03 -87.85
N GLN A 1055 55.67 -8.12 -88.47
CA GLN A 1055 54.50 -7.50 -87.85
C GLN A 1055 53.39 -8.51 -87.56
N CYS A 1056 53.06 -9.41 -88.50
CA CYS A 1056 52.15 -10.54 -88.28
C CYS A 1056 52.60 -11.41 -87.10
N THR A 1057 53.89 -11.72 -87.04
CA THR A 1057 54.48 -12.55 -85.98
C THR A 1057 54.41 -11.82 -84.64
N ALA A 1058 54.68 -10.52 -84.59
CA ALA A 1058 54.55 -9.70 -83.38
C ALA A 1058 53.09 -9.60 -82.88
N LEU A 1059 52.13 -9.50 -83.80
CA LEU A 1059 50.69 -9.49 -83.48
C LEU A 1059 50.20 -10.84 -82.96
N LEU A 1060 50.77 -11.96 -83.43
CA LEU A 1060 50.47 -13.34 -82.99
C LEU A 1060 51.15 -13.73 -81.66
N VAL A 1061 52.28 -13.10 -81.30
CA VAL A 1061 52.99 -13.37 -80.03
C VAL A 1061 52.32 -12.67 -78.85
N LYS A 1062 51.79 -11.45 -79.02
CA LYS A 1062 51.09 -10.70 -77.95
C LYS A 1062 49.94 -11.46 -77.26
N PRO A 1063 49.00 -12.14 -77.96
CA PRO A 1063 47.90 -12.84 -77.30
C PRO A 1063 48.36 -14.10 -76.55
N ARG A 1064 49.46 -14.74 -76.94
CA ARG A 1064 50.02 -15.89 -76.18
C ARG A 1064 50.47 -15.50 -74.77
N LEU A 1065 50.86 -14.24 -74.56
CA LEU A 1065 51.22 -13.71 -73.24
C LEU A 1065 50.00 -13.22 -72.44
N LEU A 1066 48.87 -12.93 -73.10
CA LEU A 1066 47.60 -12.51 -72.46
C LEU A 1066 46.66 -13.70 -72.18
N CYS A 1067 46.87 -14.86 -72.83
CA CYS A 1067 45.98 -16.01 -72.78
C CYS A 1067 46.53 -17.23 -72.02
N ASP A 1068 47.57 -17.09 -71.19
CA ASP A 1068 47.92 -18.13 -70.21
C ASP A 1068 46.85 -18.15 -69.10
N PRO A 1069 46.05 -19.22 -68.94
CA PRO A 1069 45.04 -19.31 -67.90
C PRO A 1069 45.64 -19.97 -66.64
N PRO A 1070 45.19 -19.56 -65.45
CA PRO A 1070 43.94 -20.13 -64.98
C PRO A 1070 43.06 -19.02 -64.43
N LEU A 1071 41.90 -18.74 -65.04
CA LEU A 1071 40.71 -18.12 -64.38
C LEU A 1071 39.56 -17.80 -65.37
N LEU A 1072 39.26 -18.69 -66.32
CA LEU A 1072 38.05 -18.58 -67.13
C LEU A 1072 37.27 -19.89 -67.13
N VAL A 1073 36.79 -20.28 -65.95
CA VAL A 1073 35.65 -21.20 -65.78
C VAL A 1073 34.75 -20.64 -64.67
N CYS A 1074 33.60 -20.11 -65.10
CA CYS A 1074 32.30 -20.03 -64.43
C CYS A 1074 32.13 -19.24 -63.12
N VAL A 1075 31.52 -18.05 -63.24
CA VAL A 1075 30.53 -17.54 -62.26
C VAL A 1075 29.22 -17.25 -63.01
N CYS A 1076 28.34 -18.25 -63.03
CA CYS A 1076 26.89 -18.08 -63.06
C CYS A 1076 26.32 -19.15 -62.11
N ASN A 1077 25.83 -18.72 -60.95
CA ASN A 1077 25.10 -19.53 -59.95
C ASN A 1077 23.57 -19.36 -60.21
N PRO A 1078 22.61 -20.18 -59.69
CA PRO A 1078 22.66 -20.87 -58.39
C PRO A 1078 22.02 -22.30 -58.25
N ILE A 1079 22.44 -23.03 -57.19
CA ILE A 1079 21.74 -24.07 -56.38
C ILE A 1079 21.49 -25.51 -56.95
N GLN A 1080 22.33 -26.47 -56.46
CA GLN A 1080 22.16 -27.87 -55.96
C GLN A 1080 21.04 -28.86 -56.47
N PRO A 1081 21.09 -30.20 -56.20
CA PRO A 1081 22.18 -31.17 -55.97
C PRO A 1081 22.03 -32.52 -56.76
N SER A 1082 22.99 -33.44 -56.56
CA SER A 1082 22.92 -34.93 -56.71
C SER A 1082 23.35 -35.59 -58.04
N LEU A 1083 24.24 -36.58 -57.86
CA LEU A 1083 24.90 -37.47 -58.82
C LEU A 1083 23.96 -38.54 -59.42
N ASN A 1084 24.07 -38.77 -60.74
CA ASN A 1084 24.57 -40.02 -61.38
C ASN A 1084 23.99 -40.20 -62.79
N GLY A 1085 24.85 -40.45 -63.79
CA GLY A 1085 24.39 -41.01 -65.07
C GLY A 1085 25.22 -40.70 -66.32
N ILE A 1086 26.45 -41.21 -66.38
CA ILE A 1086 27.08 -41.87 -67.55
C ILE A 1086 27.13 -41.13 -68.92
N ASN A 1087 28.39 -40.91 -69.33
CA ASN A 1087 28.97 -40.74 -70.69
C ASN A 1087 28.74 -39.45 -71.50
N PRO A 1088 29.79 -38.62 -71.70
CA PRO A 1088 29.84 -37.66 -72.79
C PRO A 1088 30.38 -38.31 -74.08
N ARG A 1089 29.60 -38.25 -75.17
CA ARG A 1089 30.12 -38.31 -76.55
C ARG A 1089 30.45 -36.89 -77.02
N PRO A 1090 31.55 -36.66 -77.75
CA PRO A 1090 31.89 -35.34 -78.27
C PRO A 1090 31.27 -35.14 -79.67
N TRP A 1091 30.54 -34.04 -79.86
CA TRP A 1091 30.25 -33.46 -81.19
C TRP A 1091 30.72 -31.99 -81.12
N ALA A 1092 31.90 -31.71 -81.66
CA ALA A 1092 32.12 -31.27 -83.05
C ALA A 1092 31.64 -29.83 -83.30
N TRP A 1093 32.58 -28.89 -83.27
CA TRP A 1093 32.50 -27.66 -84.06
C TRP A 1093 33.43 -27.83 -85.27
N ARG A 1094 32.85 -27.75 -86.47
CA ARG A 1094 33.61 -27.59 -87.71
C ARG A 1094 34.10 -26.13 -87.82
N PRO A 1095 35.34 -25.89 -88.25
CA PRO A 1095 35.80 -24.56 -88.65
C PRO A 1095 35.42 -24.26 -90.11
N ALA A 1096 35.12 -22.99 -90.37
CA ALA A 1096 35.54 -22.31 -91.59
C ALA A 1096 36.91 -21.68 -91.32
#